data_AF-A0A2N2EC35-F1
#
_entry.id   AF-A0A2N2EC35-F1
#
_cell.length_a   1.000
_cell.length_b   1.000
_cell.length_c   1.000
_cell.angle_alpha   90.00
_cell.angle_beta   90.00
_cell.angle_gamma   90.00
#
_symmetry.space_group_name_H-M   'P 1'
#
loop_
_entity.id
_entity.type
_entity.pdbx_description
1 polymer ?
#
loop_
_entity_poly.entity_id
_entity_poly.type
_entity_poly.pdbx_seq_one_letter_code
_entity_poly.pdbx_strand_id
1 'polypeptide(L)'
;MRTTFSLIMTLILLLSSLSCVSAKNQTDIENHWAENTLQRWIDSNWIPNVNDDGKIRPNDSVTRAEFATFVNHAFQYTSTAASLPYTDLPDDHWAYQQISIAYKAGYMKGDSSNMVSPNSPATRQEVALMLNQILNLEDPQTLDLSIFLDSSDISTWARFAVSSLSETQILKGYPDGNFRPLATMTRAEAIVAIDTALNYSPNNDIPPSTIDHLSRLKVSDNGRFLTQADSTPFFWLGDTAWELAHRLDRNEVALYLQSAADNGFNVIQFVALAELSGLTEPNSYGDLPLIDKNPTIPAITAGNDPKISLEYDYWDHIDYIIDTADSLGIYVALLPSWASYLWENKGEEADPIFNVTNASAYGKWLGERYGEKDNIIWVLGGDRIPDSKEKLTIIRNMANGLDSGGGTQIKTYHPWGGRSSSEYFHNDDWLDFNSHQSGHRAKDYANYNLTKTDYEKDTIKPTFDIEPRYEHLPVKFNLDNGRFEAYDARQAAYWSLFAGAFGHTYGHNSIWQMYDVNRNPIMKASTPWTKAIHAEGRTTMKWIKVLLESRPMLARVPDQSLISDDLSGANKIMATRGDDYAFIYSTTGESFNVNMGKISGDTVSASWYNPRTGAFTVIGDYKNTGNRIFNPPSKGRGNDWVLVLDDKSKNY
;
A
#
# COMPACT_ATOMS: atom_id res chain seq x y z
N MET A 1 84.60 -16.48 -7.31
CA MET A 1 84.03 -16.49 -8.68
C MET A 1 82.59 -16.95 -8.59
N ARG A 2 81.60 -16.10 -8.95
CA ARG A 2 80.14 -16.37 -9.13
C ARG A 2 79.46 -17.35 -8.13
N THR A 3 78.68 -16.88 -7.15
CA THR A 3 77.18 -16.76 -7.20
C THR A 3 76.47 -18.09 -7.57
N THR A 4 75.56 -18.69 -6.80
CA THR A 4 74.77 -18.22 -5.62
C THR A 4 74.41 -19.47 -4.73
N PHE A 5 73.42 -19.60 -3.82
CA PHE A 5 72.20 -18.88 -3.42
C PHE A 5 71.89 -19.09 -1.90
N SER A 6 70.80 -18.54 -1.37
CA SER A 6 70.36 -18.58 0.05
C SER A 6 69.46 -19.80 0.42
N LEU A 7 69.02 -20.05 1.66
CA LEU A 7 69.57 -20.03 3.04
C LEU A 7 68.37 -20.10 4.05
N ILE A 8 68.32 -21.10 4.95
CA ILE A 8 67.59 -21.14 6.28
C ILE A 8 66.06 -20.82 6.28
N MET A 9 65.11 -21.67 6.67
CA MET A 9 64.92 -22.55 7.86
C MET A 9 64.36 -21.83 9.12
N THR A 10 63.24 -22.36 9.66
CA THR A 10 62.82 -22.43 11.09
C THR A 10 61.33 -22.08 11.31
N LEU A 11 60.71 -22.87 12.19
CA LEU A 11 59.33 -22.85 12.69
C LEU A 11 58.90 -21.51 13.33
N ILE A 12 57.64 -21.07 13.10
CA ILE A 12 56.97 -19.99 13.85
C ILE A 12 55.57 -20.46 14.30
N LEU A 13 55.14 -20.02 15.48
CA LEU A 13 53.84 -20.27 16.09
C LEU A 13 52.94 -19.02 16.05
N LEU A 14 51.63 -19.26 15.90
CA LEU A 14 50.50 -18.37 16.26
C LEU A 14 50.26 -17.08 15.44
N LEU A 15 48.95 -16.80 15.30
CA LEU A 15 48.30 -15.50 15.03
C LEU A 15 48.61 -14.77 13.70
N SER A 16 47.69 -14.90 12.73
CA SER A 16 47.23 -13.78 11.91
C SER A 16 45.80 -14.03 11.36
N SER A 17 45.09 -12.92 11.16
CA SER A 17 43.73 -12.71 10.61
C SER A 17 43.27 -13.69 9.52
N LEU A 18 42.02 -14.17 9.51
CA LEU A 18 40.76 -13.45 9.21
C LEU A 18 40.64 -12.90 7.78
N SER A 19 39.42 -13.01 7.24
CA SER A 19 38.87 -12.25 6.10
C SER A 19 39.43 -12.50 4.69
N CYS A 20 38.86 -13.48 3.99
CA CYS A 20 38.38 -13.19 2.63
C CYS A 20 36.98 -12.57 2.75
N VAL A 21 36.93 -11.26 3.02
CA VAL A 21 35.69 -10.49 2.88
C VAL A 21 35.50 -10.27 1.39
N SER A 22 34.40 -10.79 0.83
CA SER A 22 33.91 -10.28 -0.46
C SER A 22 33.62 -8.80 -0.25
N ALA A 23 34.34 -7.93 -0.96
CA ALA A 23 34.20 -6.50 -0.79
C ALA A 23 32.76 -6.10 -1.15
N LYS A 24 31.98 -5.76 -0.12
CA LYS A 24 30.68 -5.10 -0.28
C LYS A 24 30.96 -3.83 -1.07
N ASN A 25 30.38 -3.68 -2.28
CA ASN A 25 30.51 -2.44 -3.04
C ASN A 25 29.93 -1.31 -2.19
N GLN A 26 30.82 -0.50 -1.62
CA GLN A 26 30.47 0.66 -0.83
C GLN A 26 30.12 1.77 -1.83
N THR A 27 28.85 1.84 -2.19
CA THR A 27 28.31 2.87 -3.08
C THR A 27 28.57 4.24 -2.44
N ASP A 28 28.98 5.22 -3.24
CA ASP A 28 29.39 6.55 -2.77
C ASP A 28 28.21 7.47 -2.41
N ILE A 29 27.14 6.84 -1.92
CA ILE A 29 25.89 7.42 -1.43
C ILE A 29 25.63 7.09 0.04
N GLU A 30 26.46 6.27 0.70
CA GLU A 30 26.28 5.88 2.11
C GLU A 30 26.35 7.10 3.05
N ASN A 31 25.31 7.33 3.85
CA ASN A 31 25.06 8.53 4.66
C ASN A 31 24.83 9.83 3.84
N HIS A 32 24.53 9.74 2.54
CA HIS A 32 24.14 10.90 1.73
C HIS A 32 22.67 11.26 1.98
N TRP A 33 22.34 12.56 1.93
CA TRP A 33 20.95 13.01 2.20
C TRP A 33 19.91 12.42 1.23
N ALA A 34 20.35 12.03 0.02
CA ALA A 34 19.52 11.41 -1.01
C ALA A 34 19.69 9.87 -1.10
N GLU A 35 20.38 9.22 -0.16
CA GLU A 35 20.77 7.79 -0.20
C GLU A 35 19.60 6.87 -0.60
N ASN A 36 18.44 7.00 0.03
CA ASN A 36 17.28 6.15 -0.23
C ASN A 36 16.76 6.26 -1.68
N THR A 37 16.70 7.47 -2.24
CA THR A 37 16.24 7.69 -3.62
C THR A 37 17.31 7.25 -4.61
N LEU A 38 18.58 7.57 -4.35
CA LEU A 38 19.70 7.11 -5.17
C LEU A 38 19.78 5.58 -5.22
N GLN A 39 19.55 4.88 -4.10
CA GLN A 39 19.53 3.42 -4.06
C GLN A 39 18.36 2.84 -4.86
N ARG A 40 17.13 3.37 -4.72
CA ARG A 40 15.99 2.96 -5.58
C ARG A 40 16.31 3.10 -7.07
N TRP A 41 17.00 4.17 -7.45
CA TRP A 41 17.39 4.45 -8.83
C TRP A 41 18.53 3.56 -9.36
N ILE A 42 19.45 3.12 -8.49
CA ILE A 42 20.44 2.08 -8.79
C ILE A 42 19.73 0.73 -9.00
N ASP A 43 18.86 0.34 -8.06
CA ASP A 43 18.14 -0.94 -8.09
C ASP A 43 17.21 -1.06 -9.29
N SER A 44 16.65 0.08 -9.76
CA SER A 44 15.82 0.17 -10.97
C SER A 44 16.64 0.28 -12.27
N ASN A 45 17.97 0.32 -12.19
CA ASN A 45 18.89 0.51 -13.34
C ASN A 45 18.61 1.80 -14.15
N TRP A 46 18.21 2.88 -13.45
CA TRP A 46 17.92 4.19 -14.05
C TRP A 46 19.13 5.13 -14.07
N ILE A 47 20.17 4.82 -13.30
CA ILE A 47 21.48 5.48 -13.38
C ILE A 47 22.42 4.54 -14.16
N PRO A 48 22.56 4.69 -15.49
CA PRO A 48 23.55 3.92 -16.23
C PRO A 48 24.97 4.27 -15.75
N ASN A 49 25.89 3.30 -15.82
CA ASN A 49 27.24 3.44 -15.26
C ASN A 49 28.16 4.26 -16.19
N VAL A 50 27.97 5.59 -16.23
CA VAL A 50 28.63 6.52 -17.17
C VAL A 50 30.17 6.58 -17.01
N ASN A 51 30.73 6.13 -15.88
CA ASN A 51 32.11 6.41 -15.48
C ASN A 51 32.99 5.14 -15.31
N ASP A 52 32.48 3.95 -15.64
CA ASP A 52 33.08 2.61 -15.48
C ASP A 52 33.55 2.19 -14.05
N ASP A 53 33.72 3.13 -13.12
CA ASP A 53 34.17 2.86 -11.74
C ASP A 53 33.03 2.53 -10.74
N GLY A 54 31.79 2.48 -11.22
CA GLY A 54 30.61 2.12 -10.42
C GLY A 54 30.17 3.18 -9.41
N LYS A 55 30.69 4.41 -9.51
CA LYS A 55 30.38 5.53 -8.60
C LYS A 55 29.37 6.51 -9.18
N ILE A 56 28.36 6.82 -8.37
CA ILE A 56 27.27 7.74 -8.69
C ILE A 56 27.76 9.20 -8.66
N ARG A 57 28.69 9.51 -7.75
CA ARG A 57 29.20 10.85 -7.42
C ARG A 57 28.05 11.84 -7.19
N PRO A 58 27.23 11.64 -6.13
CA PRO A 58 25.97 12.36 -5.96
C PRO A 58 26.11 13.89 -5.84
N ASN A 59 27.30 14.40 -5.47
CA ASN A 59 27.59 15.83 -5.33
C ASN A 59 28.26 16.46 -6.55
N ASP A 60 28.56 15.69 -7.61
CA ASP A 60 29.05 16.25 -8.88
C ASP A 60 27.92 16.99 -9.60
N SER A 61 28.23 18.04 -10.35
CA SER A 61 27.24 18.75 -11.17
C SER A 61 26.70 17.85 -12.29
N VAL A 62 25.38 17.83 -12.50
CA VAL A 62 24.77 17.07 -13.60
C VAL A 62 24.94 17.82 -14.93
N THR A 63 25.37 17.12 -15.97
CA THR A 63 25.39 17.65 -17.35
C THR A 63 24.02 17.54 -18.02
N ARG A 64 23.77 18.32 -19.08
CA ARG A 64 22.53 18.22 -19.87
C ARG A 64 22.34 16.80 -20.43
N ALA A 65 23.41 16.16 -20.88
CA ALA A 65 23.41 14.78 -21.38
C ALA A 65 23.02 13.74 -20.32
N GLU A 66 23.58 13.84 -19.11
CA GLU A 66 23.21 12.95 -17.99
C GLU A 66 21.77 13.18 -17.54
N PHE A 67 21.33 14.45 -17.44
CA PHE A 67 19.95 14.78 -17.08
C PHE A 67 18.94 14.18 -18.07
N ALA A 68 19.18 14.32 -19.39
CA ALA A 68 18.36 13.68 -20.42
C ALA A 68 18.33 12.15 -20.27
N THR A 69 19.49 11.54 -19.97
CA THR A 69 19.60 10.10 -19.77
C THR A 69 18.80 9.64 -18.55
N PHE A 70 18.90 10.34 -17.42
CA PHE A 70 18.17 10.07 -16.18
C PHE A 70 16.64 10.19 -16.39
N VAL A 71 16.18 11.24 -17.08
CA VAL A 71 14.76 11.41 -17.44
C VAL A 71 14.28 10.27 -18.32
N ASN A 72 14.99 9.94 -19.42
CA ASN A 72 14.56 8.91 -20.34
C ASN A 72 14.46 7.53 -19.67
N HIS A 73 15.39 7.21 -18.78
CA HIS A 73 15.36 5.96 -18.01
C HIS A 73 14.23 5.92 -16.98
N ALA A 74 13.93 7.02 -16.29
CA ALA A 74 12.83 7.08 -15.33
C ALA A 74 11.44 7.06 -16.01
N PHE A 75 11.22 7.96 -16.98
CA PHE A 75 9.95 8.13 -17.70
C PHE A 75 9.77 7.16 -18.89
N GLN A 76 10.67 6.19 -19.07
CA GLN A 76 10.63 5.16 -20.12
C GLN A 76 10.57 5.71 -21.57
N TYR A 77 11.11 6.90 -21.82
CA TYR A 77 11.17 7.46 -23.17
C TYR A 77 12.19 6.70 -24.03
N THR A 78 11.75 6.23 -25.20
CA THR A 78 12.53 5.34 -26.08
C THR A 78 12.54 5.77 -27.55
N SER A 79 11.64 6.65 -27.97
CA SER A 79 11.50 7.08 -29.36
C SER A 79 12.50 8.19 -29.72
N THR A 80 13.36 7.95 -30.71
CA THR A 80 14.30 8.94 -31.25
C THR A 80 13.65 9.88 -32.28
N ALA A 81 14.29 11.02 -32.55
CA ALA A 81 13.96 11.87 -33.69
C ALA A 81 14.68 11.38 -34.96
N ALA A 82 14.07 11.64 -36.14
CA ALA A 82 14.64 11.24 -37.44
C ALA A 82 15.87 12.06 -37.85
N SER A 83 16.07 13.24 -37.25
CA SER A 83 17.22 14.13 -37.43
C SER A 83 17.25 15.14 -36.29
N LEU A 84 18.44 15.55 -35.84
CA LEU A 84 18.62 16.62 -34.85
C LEU A 84 19.09 17.92 -35.54
N PRO A 85 18.72 19.09 -35.02
CA PRO A 85 19.20 20.37 -35.55
C PRO A 85 20.60 20.75 -35.03
N TYR A 86 21.13 20.00 -34.05
CA TYR A 86 22.23 20.43 -33.20
C TYR A 86 23.59 20.43 -33.90
N THR A 87 24.29 21.56 -33.79
CA THR A 87 25.62 21.77 -34.40
C THR A 87 26.79 21.34 -33.51
N ASP A 88 26.53 21.10 -32.22
CA ASP A 88 27.51 20.74 -31.20
C ASP A 88 27.37 19.31 -30.66
N LEU A 89 26.54 18.49 -31.32
CA LEU A 89 26.27 17.10 -30.97
C LEU A 89 26.47 16.19 -32.21
N PRO A 90 27.69 15.67 -32.44
CA PRO A 90 27.95 14.77 -33.57
C PRO A 90 27.35 13.38 -33.35
N ASP A 91 27.05 12.66 -34.44
CA ASP A 91 26.39 11.35 -34.45
C ASP A 91 27.14 10.24 -33.67
N ASP A 92 28.42 10.43 -33.36
CA ASP A 92 29.26 9.52 -32.57
C ASP A 92 29.36 9.90 -31.08
N HIS A 93 28.69 10.97 -30.63
CA HIS A 93 28.66 11.37 -29.23
C HIS A 93 27.86 10.38 -28.37
N TRP A 94 28.40 10.00 -27.21
CA TRP A 94 27.81 8.98 -26.33
C TRP A 94 26.34 9.23 -25.96
N ALA A 95 25.94 10.51 -25.83
CA ALA A 95 24.60 10.91 -25.45
C ALA A 95 23.67 11.17 -26.66
N TYR A 96 24.13 10.97 -27.90
CA TYR A 96 23.37 11.32 -29.10
C TYR A 96 21.98 10.67 -29.12
N GLN A 97 21.90 9.38 -28.80
CA GLN A 97 20.61 8.67 -28.73
C GLN A 97 19.71 9.25 -27.61
N GLN A 98 20.26 9.52 -26.43
CA GLN A 98 19.50 10.03 -25.29
C GLN A 98 18.98 11.45 -25.53
N ILE A 99 19.77 12.31 -26.16
CA ILE A 99 19.37 13.66 -26.55
C ILE A 99 18.40 13.62 -27.75
N SER A 100 18.53 12.63 -28.64
CA SER A 100 17.55 12.40 -29.72
C SER A 100 16.17 12.00 -29.18
N ILE A 101 16.13 11.19 -28.12
CA ILE A 101 14.91 10.88 -27.39
C ILE A 101 14.38 12.14 -26.67
N ALA A 102 15.24 12.89 -25.98
CA ALA A 102 14.84 14.11 -25.26
C ALA A 102 14.26 15.21 -26.18
N TYR A 103 14.83 15.36 -27.38
CA TYR A 103 14.31 16.23 -28.43
C TYR A 103 12.98 15.72 -29.01
N LYS A 104 12.83 14.40 -29.19
CA LYS A 104 11.59 13.78 -29.66
C LYS A 104 10.45 13.82 -28.64
N ALA A 105 10.76 13.67 -27.36
CA ALA A 105 9.85 13.88 -26.23
C ALA A 105 9.55 15.37 -26.00
N GLY A 106 10.36 16.27 -26.55
CA GLY A 106 10.10 17.70 -26.62
C GLY A 106 10.58 18.51 -25.43
N TYR A 107 11.19 17.91 -24.41
CA TYR A 107 11.67 18.63 -23.21
C TYR A 107 13.09 19.22 -23.35
N MET A 108 13.84 18.84 -24.40
CA MET A 108 15.17 19.38 -24.69
C MET A 108 15.26 19.84 -26.14
N LYS A 109 15.20 21.17 -26.37
CA LYS A 109 15.10 21.79 -27.71
C LYS A 109 16.34 22.57 -28.17
N GLY A 110 17.35 22.72 -27.32
CA GLY A 110 18.54 23.54 -27.56
C GLY A 110 18.29 25.06 -27.51
N ASP A 111 19.30 25.83 -27.88
CA ASP A 111 19.29 27.30 -27.90
C ASP A 111 18.94 27.90 -29.29
N SER A 112 18.92 29.24 -29.39
CA SER A 112 18.67 29.95 -30.66
C SER A 112 19.80 29.81 -31.71
N SER A 113 20.90 29.15 -31.38
CA SER A 113 22.04 28.86 -32.26
C SER A 113 21.99 27.41 -32.80
N ASN A 114 20.99 26.62 -32.38
CA ASN A 114 20.96 25.16 -32.50
C ASN A 114 22.17 24.47 -31.81
N MET A 115 22.45 24.87 -30.57
CA MET A 115 23.37 24.18 -29.67
C MET A 115 22.59 23.53 -28.51
N VAL A 116 23.01 22.35 -28.07
CA VAL A 116 22.43 21.62 -26.93
C VAL A 116 23.39 21.51 -25.73
N SER A 117 24.69 21.82 -25.95
CA SER A 117 25.76 21.88 -24.94
C SER A 117 25.78 20.64 -24.03
N PRO A 118 25.92 19.43 -24.61
CA PRO A 118 25.60 18.16 -23.95
C PRO A 118 26.43 17.92 -22.70
N ASN A 119 27.74 18.21 -22.75
CA ASN A 119 28.68 17.99 -21.65
C ASN A 119 28.76 19.19 -20.67
N SER A 120 27.96 20.24 -20.87
CA SER A 120 27.94 21.39 -19.97
C SER A 120 26.97 21.13 -18.80
N PRO A 121 27.31 21.53 -17.56
CA PRO A 121 26.41 21.45 -16.41
C PRO A 121 25.07 22.17 -16.65
N ALA A 122 23.97 21.59 -16.19
CA ALA A 122 22.64 22.19 -16.26
C ALA A 122 22.39 23.13 -15.07
N THR A 123 21.89 24.34 -15.33
CA THR A 123 21.48 25.28 -14.27
C THR A 123 20.10 24.93 -13.72
N ARG A 124 19.80 25.35 -12.49
CA ARG A 124 18.54 25.04 -11.81
C ARG A 124 17.32 25.56 -12.57
N GLN A 125 17.43 26.72 -13.22
CA GLN A 125 16.35 27.26 -14.07
C GLN A 125 16.16 26.49 -15.39
N GLU A 126 17.19 25.83 -15.91
CA GLU A 126 17.07 24.95 -17.08
C GLU A 126 16.45 23.60 -16.71
N VAL A 127 16.85 23.01 -15.58
CA VAL A 127 16.19 21.82 -15.03
C VAL A 127 14.72 22.09 -14.75
N ALA A 128 14.39 23.28 -14.22
CA ALA A 128 13.01 23.71 -14.08
C ALA A 128 12.26 23.69 -15.43
N LEU A 129 12.81 24.33 -16.46
CA LEU A 129 12.19 24.34 -17.80
C LEU A 129 11.99 22.92 -18.37
N MET A 130 12.97 22.03 -18.20
CA MET A 130 12.89 20.66 -18.68
C MET A 130 11.82 19.85 -17.94
N LEU A 131 11.78 19.88 -16.60
CA LEU A 131 10.76 19.19 -15.80
C LEU A 131 9.35 19.71 -16.09
N ASN A 132 9.17 21.02 -16.25
CA ASN A 132 7.87 21.59 -16.63
C ASN A 132 7.42 21.11 -18.03
N GLN A 133 8.34 20.88 -18.96
CA GLN A 133 8.02 20.37 -20.29
C GLN A 133 7.75 18.85 -20.31
N ILE A 134 8.31 18.09 -19.36
CA ILE A 134 8.01 16.66 -19.14
C ILE A 134 6.61 16.49 -18.56
N LEU A 135 6.25 17.32 -17.57
CA LEU A 135 4.97 17.24 -16.85
C LEU A 135 3.82 17.98 -17.53
N ASN A 136 4.11 18.82 -18.53
CA ASN A 136 3.14 19.68 -19.22
C ASN A 136 2.28 20.50 -18.24
N LEU A 137 2.91 21.15 -17.26
CA LEU A 137 2.21 22.00 -16.28
C LEU A 137 1.57 23.21 -16.98
N GLU A 138 0.33 23.52 -16.59
CA GLU A 138 -0.40 24.71 -17.07
C GLU A 138 0.09 26.00 -16.40
N ASP A 139 -0.36 27.16 -16.90
CA ASP A 139 0.05 28.48 -16.39
C ASP A 139 -0.62 28.74 -15.04
N PRO A 140 0.13 28.90 -13.92
CA PRO A 140 -0.47 29.25 -12.64
C PRO A 140 -1.17 30.61 -12.76
N GLN A 141 -2.46 30.67 -12.41
CA GLN A 141 -3.29 31.86 -12.66
C GLN A 141 -2.74 33.15 -12.01
N THR A 142 -1.86 32.99 -11.02
CA THR A 142 -0.96 34.04 -10.54
C THR A 142 0.47 33.50 -10.45
N LEU A 143 1.35 33.97 -11.34
CA LEU A 143 2.79 33.69 -11.28
C LEU A 143 3.43 34.47 -10.12
N ASP A 144 3.57 33.83 -8.96
CA ASP A 144 4.24 34.41 -7.79
C ASP A 144 5.68 33.89 -7.63
N LEU A 145 6.64 34.78 -7.90
CA LEU A 145 8.06 34.58 -7.61
C LEU A 145 8.55 35.47 -6.46
N SER A 146 7.68 36.24 -5.79
CA SER A 146 8.04 37.11 -4.67
C SER A 146 8.52 36.34 -3.44
N ILE A 147 8.18 35.05 -3.37
CA ILE A 147 8.75 34.05 -2.45
C ILE A 147 10.27 33.88 -2.55
N PHE A 148 10.92 34.36 -3.62
CA PHE A 148 12.37 34.26 -3.82
C PHE A 148 13.07 35.62 -3.83
N LEU A 149 14.06 35.76 -2.95
CA LEU A 149 14.88 36.97 -2.79
C LEU A 149 15.72 37.30 -4.04
N ASP A 150 16.10 36.27 -4.80
CA ASP A 150 16.82 36.35 -6.07
C ASP A 150 15.91 36.20 -7.31
N SER A 151 14.61 36.46 -7.14
CA SER A 151 13.64 36.41 -8.24
C SER A 151 13.90 37.41 -9.38
N SER A 152 14.80 38.38 -9.20
CA SER A 152 15.36 39.20 -10.29
C SER A 152 16.14 38.38 -11.31
N ASP A 153 16.85 37.36 -10.85
CA ASP A 153 17.89 36.65 -11.60
C ASP A 153 17.29 35.46 -12.39
N ILE A 154 16.03 35.12 -12.11
CA ILE A 154 15.26 34.15 -12.88
C ILE A 154 14.98 34.73 -14.26
N SER A 155 15.57 34.11 -15.29
CA SER A 155 15.45 34.53 -16.68
C SER A 155 13.99 34.45 -17.14
N THR A 156 13.52 35.41 -17.95
CA THR A 156 12.09 35.56 -18.28
C THR A 156 11.45 34.28 -18.83
N TRP A 157 12.18 33.51 -19.64
CA TRP A 157 11.73 32.22 -20.20
C TRP A 157 11.60 31.09 -19.17
N ALA A 158 12.28 31.20 -18.02
CA ALA A 158 12.23 30.22 -16.93
C ALA A 158 11.18 30.54 -15.86
N ARG A 159 10.70 31.79 -15.79
CA ARG A 159 9.83 32.28 -14.70
C ARG A 159 8.60 31.42 -14.47
N PHE A 160 7.92 31.03 -15.55
CA PHE A 160 6.80 30.07 -15.54
C PHE A 160 7.19 28.78 -14.83
N ALA A 161 8.26 28.12 -15.32
CA ALA A 161 8.66 26.80 -14.87
C ALA A 161 9.20 26.81 -13.44
N VAL A 162 9.88 27.89 -13.04
CA VAL A 162 10.32 28.07 -11.65
C VAL A 162 9.13 28.31 -10.73
N SER A 163 8.11 29.09 -11.14
CA SER A 163 6.88 29.28 -10.35
C SER A 163 6.15 27.95 -10.16
N SER A 164 5.78 27.29 -11.26
CA SER A 164 4.98 26.06 -11.27
C SER A 164 5.66 24.91 -10.51
N LEU A 165 6.98 24.72 -10.66
CA LEU A 165 7.73 23.68 -9.92
C LEU A 165 8.05 24.03 -8.47
N SER A 166 7.96 25.31 -8.09
CA SER A 166 8.05 25.72 -6.68
C SER A 166 6.73 25.53 -5.95
N GLU A 167 5.62 25.90 -6.61
CA GLU A 167 4.25 25.71 -6.13
C GLU A 167 3.96 24.22 -5.89
N THR A 168 4.13 23.40 -6.92
CA THR A 168 4.00 21.92 -6.90
C THR A 168 5.05 21.19 -6.05
N GLN A 169 5.94 21.92 -5.36
CA GLN A 169 6.97 21.38 -4.45
C GLN A 169 8.06 20.52 -5.11
N ILE A 170 8.05 20.31 -6.43
CA ILE A 170 8.99 19.46 -7.17
C ILE A 170 10.42 20.03 -7.15
N LEU A 171 10.56 21.36 -7.21
CA LEU A 171 11.85 22.05 -7.22
C LEU A 171 11.81 23.30 -6.34
N LYS A 172 11.75 23.08 -5.03
CA LYS A 172 11.65 24.13 -3.99
C LYS A 172 12.85 25.12 -4.01
N GLY A 173 12.66 26.29 -3.41
CA GLY A 173 13.78 27.18 -3.04
C GLY A 173 14.62 26.63 -1.88
N TYR A 174 15.77 27.26 -1.62
CA TYR A 174 16.63 26.94 -0.48
C TYR A 174 16.15 27.65 0.81
N PRO A 175 16.48 27.13 2.01
CA PRO A 175 16.03 27.71 3.29
C PRO A 175 16.52 29.14 3.60
N ASP A 176 17.38 29.71 2.77
CA ASP A 176 17.83 31.11 2.86
C ASP A 176 16.95 32.09 2.05
N GLY A 177 15.87 31.60 1.43
CA GLY A 177 14.91 32.38 0.65
C GLY A 177 15.29 32.59 -0.81
N ASN A 178 16.33 31.91 -1.32
CA ASN A 178 16.77 32.03 -2.72
C ASN A 178 16.40 30.77 -3.52
N PHE A 179 16.05 30.93 -4.80
CA PHE A 179 15.91 29.81 -5.73
C PHE A 179 17.28 29.39 -6.30
N ARG A 180 18.20 30.34 -6.49
CA ARG A 180 19.52 30.20 -7.14
C ARG A 180 19.42 29.74 -8.61
N PRO A 181 18.72 30.48 -9.49
CA PRO A 181 18.39 30.05 -10.85
C PRO A 181 19.62 29.71 -11.71
N LEU A 182 20.71 30.48 -11.55
CA LEU A 182 21.95 30.32 -12.30
C LEU A 182 22.92 29.28 -11.71
N ALA A 183 22.61 28.70 -10.55
CA ALA A 183 23.45 27.66 -9.94
C ALA A 183 23.28 26.33 -10.69
N THR A 184 24.37 25.56 -10.82
CA THR A 184 24.36 24.21 -11.40
C THR A 184 23.83 23.20 -10.39
N MET A 185 22.89 22.34 -10.78
CA MET A 185 22.39 21.28 -9.88
C MET A 185 23.38 20.11 -9.78
N THR A 186 23.45 19.50 -8.60
CA THR A 186 24.15 18.22 -8.40
C THR A 186 23.37 17.05 -8.98
N ARG A 187 24.04 15.92 -9.25
CA ARG A 187 23.39 14.66 -9.68
C ARG A 187 22.31 14.21 -8.69
N ALA A 188 22.53 14.35 -7.38
CA ALA A 188 21.52 14.01 -6.37
C ALA A 188 20.32 14.95 -6.35
N GLU A 189 20.51 16.27 -6.41
CA GLU A 189 19.39 17.22 -6.52
C GLU A 189 18.57 16.97 -7.79
N ALA A 190 19.24 16.69 -8.91
CA ALA A 190 18.58 16.38 -10.18
C ALA A 190 17.79 15.08 -10.11
N ILE A 191 18.38 14.00 -9.60
CA ILE A 191 17.69 12.71 -9.44
C ILE A 191 16.49 12.84 -8.50
N VAL A 192 16.62 13.56 -7.37
CA VAL A 192 15.49 13.79 -6.44
C VAL A 192 14.39 14.66 -7.07
N ALA A 193 14.75 15.65 -7.89
CA ALA A 193 13.75 16.45 -8.61
C ALA A 193 13.02 15.64 -9.71
N ILE A 194 13.74 14.78 -10.46
CA ILE A 194 13.13 13.88 -11.45
C ILE A 194 12.28 12.81 -10.76
N ASP A 195 12.71 12.27 -9.61
CA ASP A 195 11.94 11.31 -8.81
C ASP A 195 10.67 11.94 -8.22
N THR A 196 10.75 13.18 -7.74
CA THR A 196 9.56 13.92 -7.27
C THR A 196 8.62 14.24 -8.44
N ALA A 197 9.16 14.55 -9.62
CA ALA A 197 8.36 14.72 -10.85
C ALA A 197 7.72 13.42 -11.34
N LEU A 198 8.41 12.28 -11.24
CA LEU A 198 7.88 10.97 -11.65
C LEU A 198 6.69 10.54 -10.77
N ASN A 199 6.70 10.94 -9.50
CA ASN A 199 5.62 10.69 -8.54
C ASN A 199 4.64 11.88 -8.40
N TYR A 200 4.74 12.90 -9.25
CA TYR A 200 3.84 14.06 -9.20
C TYR A 200 2.52 13.77 -9.92
N SER A 201 1.43 13.86 -9.16
CA SER A 201 0.07 13.98 -9.68
C SER A 201 -0.43 15.41 -9.46
N PRO A 202 -1.05 16.07 -10.46
CA PRO A 202 -1.38 17.50 -10.38
C PRO A 202 -2.50 17.91 -9.40
N ASN A 203 -3.10 16.97 -8.67
CA ASN A 203 -4.34 17.18 -7.91
C ASN A 203 -4.15 17.27 -6.37
N ASN A 204 -3.02 17.81 -5.88
CA ASN A 204 -2.68 17.85 -4.45
C ASN A 204 -2.66 19.26 -3.81
N ASP A 205 -3.66 20.09 -4.10
CA ASP A 205 -4.43 20.85 -3.09
C ASP A 205 -5.63 21.57 -3.78
N ILE A 206 -6.77 21.71 -3.08
CA ILE A 206 -8.06 22.30 -3.50
C ILE A 206 -8.94 21.45 -4.47
N PRO A 207 -10.12 20.96 -4.02
CA PRO A 207 -11.14 20.28 -4.84
C PRO A 207 -12.35 21.22 -5.18
N PRO A 208 -13.35 20.79 -6.00
CA PRO A 208 -13.38 19.67 -6.96
C PRO A 208 -13.86 20.06 -8.38
N SER A 209 -13.47 19.28 -9.40
CA SER A 209 -14.43 18.67 -10.35
C SER A 209 -13.75 17.61 -11.23
N THR A 210 -14.48 16.52 -11.54
CA THR A 210 -14.05 15.40 -12.40
C THR A 210 -12.76 14.67 -12.01
N ILE A 211 -12.55 14.43 -10.71
CA ILE A 211 -12.08 13.10 -10.30
C ILE A 211 -13.30 12.17 -10.36
N ASP A 212 -13.12 10.95 -10.84
CA ASP A 212 -14.16 9.92 -10.83
C ASP A 212 -14.21 9.29 -9.43
N HIS A 213 -14.87 10.01 -8.50
CA HIS A 213 -14.98 9.65 -7.08
C HIS A 213 -15.47 8.21 -6.90
N LEU A 214 -14.97 7.51 -5.86
CA LEU A 214 -15.28 6.10 -5.67
C LEU A 214 -16.78 5.88 -5.45
N SER A 215 -17.44 5.28 -6.44
CA SER A 215 -18.89 5.00 -6.41
C SER A 215 -19.30 4.09 -5.25
N ARG A 216 -20.21 4.58 -4.38
CA ARG A 216 -20.70 3.91 -3.16
C ARG A 216 -20.82 2.39 -3.29
N LEU A 217 -20.18 1.66 -2.39
CA LEU A 217 -20.30 0.20 -2.33
C LEU A 217 -21.69 -0.24 -1.85
N LYS A 218 -22.11 -1.40 -2.36
CA LYS A 218 -23.32 -2.13 -1.97
C LYS A 218 -23.02 -3.63 -1.89
N VAL A 219 -23.85 -4.38 -1.16
CA VAL A 219 -23.85 -5.85 -1.24
C VAL A 219 -24.33 -6.27 -2.64
N SER A 220 -23.65 -7.23 -3.25
CA SER A 220 -23.98 -7.75 -4.58
C SER A 220 -25.32 -8.48 -4.61
N ASP A 221 -25.98 -8.54 -5.78
CA ASP A 221 -27.33 -9.12 -5.98
C ASP A 221 -27.51 -10.56 -5.45
N ASN A 222 -26.44 -11.34 -5.31
CA ASN A 222 -26.46 -12.71 -4.76
C ASN A 222 -26.17 -12.79 -3.24
N GLY A 223 -25.95 -11.66 -2.56
CA GLY A 223 -25.68 -11.56 -1.13
C GLY A 223 -24.33 -12.12 -0.67
N ARG A 224 -23.39 -12.44 -1.58
CA ARG A 224 -22.09 -13.07 -1.23
C ARG A 224 -20.87 -12.16 -1.38
N PHE A 225 -20.96 -11.07 -2.14
CA PHE A 225 -19.86 -10.17 -2.44
C PHE A 225 -20.23 -8.70 -2.23
N LEU A 226 -19.27 -7.81 -2.48
CA LEU A 226 -19.51 -6.39 -2.64
C LEU A 226 -19.39 -5.99 -4.12
N THR A 227 -20.06 -4.90 -4.47
CA THR A 227 -20.00 -4.24 -5.79
C THR A 227 -20.05 -2.73 -5.59
N GLN A 228 -19.55 -1.97 -6.56
CA GLN A 228 -19.83 -0.53 -6.68
C GLN A 228 -21.30 -0.29 -7.07
N ALA A 229 -21.74 0.98 -7.02
CA ALA A 229 -23.12 1.38 -7.29
C ALA A 229 -23.65 0.90 -8.67
N ASP A 230 -22.80 0.86 -9.68
CA ASP A 230 -23.05 0.39 -11.05
C ASP A 230 -23.10 -1.15 -11.20
N SER A 231 -22.88 -1.90 -10.11
CA SER A 231 -22.67 -3.36 -10.05
C SER A 231 -21.30 -3.87 -10.53
N THR A 232 -20.28 -3.00 -10.70
CA THR A 232 -18.89 -3.46 -10.91
C THR A 232 -18.41 -4.26 -9.69
N PRO A 233 -17.83 -5.47 -9.86
CA PRO A 233 -17.37 -6.31 -8.74
C PRO A 233 -16.29 -5.63 -7.91
N PHE A 234 -16.42 -5.67 -6.58
CA PHE A 234 -15.41 -5.12 -5.67
C PHE A 234 -14.73 -6.22 -4.85
N PHE A 235 -13.46 -6.50 -5.14
CA PHE A 235 -12.62 -7.30 -4.25
C PHE A 235 -12.01 -6.41 -3.17
N TRP A 236 -12.36 -6.66 -1.90
CA TRP A 236 -11.72 -5.99 -0.76
C TRP A 236 -10.31 -6.57 -0.57
N LEU A 237 -9.29 -5.74 -0.76
CA LEU A 237 -7.93 -5.98 -0.28
C LEU A 237 -7.55 -4.87 0.69
N GLY A 238 -7.59 -5.20 1.99
CA GLY A 238 -7.39 -4.26 3.09
C GLY A 238 -5.96 -4.27 3.65
N ASP A 239 -5.49 -3.13 4.17
CA ASP A 239 -4.27 -3.02 5.00
C ASP A 239 -4.59 -2.36 6.35
N THR A 240 -4.04 -2.89 7.45
CA THR A 240 -4.33 -2.40 8.82
C THR A 240 -3.46 -1.24 9.24
N ALA A 241 -4.11 -0.11 9.53
CA ALA A 241 -3.50 1.14 9.98
C ALA A 241 -4.28 1.75 11.16
N TRP A 242 -4.59 0.96 12.21
CA TRP A 242 -5.43 1.38 13.35
C TRP A 242 -5.12 2.78 13.90
N GLU A 243 -3.84 3.12 14.08
CA GLU A 243 -3.38 4.40 14.64
C GLU A 243 -3.15 5.53 13.60
N LEU A 244 -3.55 5.38 12.34
CA LEU A 244 -3.25 6.30 11.23
C LEU A 244 -3.47 7.79 11.59
N ALA A 245 -4.71 8.16 11.89
CA ALA A 245 -5.12 9.55 12.19
C ALA A 245 -4.58 10.09 13.51
N HIS A 246 -4.11 9.21 14.40
CA HIS A 246 -3.52 9.59 15.68
C HIS A 246 -2.01 9.80 15.60
N ARG A 247 -1.30 9.13 14.67
CA ARG A 247 0.16 9.02 14.73
C ARG A 247 0.94 9.51 13.51
N LEU A 248 0.27 9.82 12.41
CA LEU A 248 0.92 10.32 11.20
C LEU A 248 0.63 11.83 11.00
N ASP A 249 1.53 12.55 10.33
CA ASP A 249 1.20 13.86 9.74
C ASP A 249 0.63 13.72 8.30
N ARG A 250 0.22 14.83 7.66
CA ARG A 250 -0.29 14.80 6.26
C ARG A 250 0.70 14.18 5.27
N ASN A 251 2.01 14.37 5.43
CA ASN A 251 3.05 13.82 4.56
C ASN A 251 3.21 12.30 4.77
N GLU A 252 3.22 11.87 6.03
CA GLU A 252 3.29 10.47 6.43
C GLU A 252 2.03 9.69 5.98
N VAL A 253 0.84 10.30 6.10
CA VAL A 253 -0.42 9.77 5.54
C VAL A 253 -0.30 9.58 4.03
N ALA A 254 0.14 10.60 3.28
CA ALA A 254 0.29 10.49 1.83
C ALA A 254 1.29 9.39 1.43
N LEU A 255 2.43 9.30 2.12
CA LEU A 255 3.43 8.23 1.91
C LEU A 255 2.83 6.83 2.18
N TYR A 256 2.05 6.68 3.26
CA TYR A 256 1.41 5.42 3.59
C TYR A 256 0.34 5.00 2.58
N LEU A 257 -0.57 5.92 2.22
CA LEU A 257 -1.68 5.66 1.30
C LEU A 257 -1.18 5.42 -0.13
N GLN A 258 -0.20 6.18 -0.63
CA GLN A 258 0.43 5.89 -1.92
C GLN A 258 1.08 4.50 -1.91
N SER A 259 1.81 4.15 -0.85
CA SER A 259 2.40 2.82 -0.70
C SER A 259 1.36 1.68 -0.58
N ALA A 260 0.11 2.00 -0.20
CA ALA A 260 -1.00 1.06 -0.25
C ALA A 260 -1.52 0.88 -1.69
N ALA A 261 -1.74 1.98 -2.42
CA ALA A 261 -2.14 1.97 -3.84
C ALA A 261 -1.13 1.21 -4.73
N ASP A 262 0.17 1.50 -4.58
CA ASP A 262 1.28 0.81 -5.28
C ASP A 262 1.28 -0.72 -5.04
N ASN A 263 0.69 -1.14 -3.91
CA ASN A 263 0.55 -2.54 -3.51
C ASN A 263 -0.87 -3.09 -3.67
N GLY A 264 -1.71 -2.41 -4.46
CA GLY A 264 -3.02 -2.88 -4.91
C GLY A 264 -4.09 -2.94 -3.82
N PHE A 265 -3.80 -2.43 -2.63
CA PHE A 265 -4.78 -2.27 -1.55
C PHE A 265 -5.79 -1.20 -1.96
N ASN A 266 -7.06 -1.50 -1.73
CA ASN A 266 -8.19 -0.62 -2.02
C ASN A 266 -9.11 -0.42 -0.82
N VAL A 267 -8.74 -0.95 0.35
CA VAL A 267 -9.34 -0.59 1.64
C VAL A 267 -8.24 -0.31 2.66
N ILE A 268 -8.40 0.73 3.48
CA ILE A 268 -7.50 1.05 4.60
C ILE A 268 -8.33 1.13 5.87
N GLN A 269 -8.01 0.31 6.87
CA GLN A 269 -8.76 0.26 8.11
C GLN A 269 -8.05 1.01 9.26
N PHE A 270 -8.70 2.04 9.79
CA PHE A 270 -8.19 2.91 10.85
C PHE A 270 -9.30 3.35 11.80
N VAL A 271 -8.92 3.93 12.94
CA VAL A 271 -9.85 4.28 14.03
C VAL A 271 -9.89 5.79 14.26
N ALA A 272 -11.09 6.36 14.38
CA ALA A 272 -11.28 7.77 14.69
C ALA A 272 -10.93 8.10 16.16
N LEU A 273 -11.32 7.26 17.12
CA LEU A 273 -10.87 7.33 18.51
C LEU A 273 -9.94 6.14 18.79
N ALA A 274 -8.65 6.34 18.51
CA ALA A 274 -7.62 5.30 18.44
C ALA A 274 -7.29 4.64 19.79
N GLU A 275 -6.92 3.35 19.79
CA GLU A 275 -6.73 2.54 21.01
C GLU A 275 -5.61 3.09 21.90
N LEU A 276 -4.46 3.43 21.32
CA LEU A 276 -3.23 3.65 22.07
C LEU A 276 -3.13 5.10 22.53
N SER A 277 -3.94 5.45 23.54
CA SER A 277 -4.01 6.75 24.24
C SER A 277 -4.72 7.88 23.48
N GLY A 278 -5.45 7.63 22.39
CA GLY A 278 -6.00 8.65 21.48
C GLY A 278 -7.06 9.62 22.05
N LEU A 279 -7.43 9.51 23.33
CA LEU A 279 -8.24 10.49 24.07
C LEU A 279 -7.45 11.25 25.16
N THR A 280 -6.12 11.15 25.15
CA THR A 280 -5.22 11.65 26.23
C THR A 280 -3.84 12.07 25.72
N GLU A 281 -3.33 11.41 24.69
CA GLU A 281 -2.18 11.87 23.91
C GLU A 281 -2.73 12.50 22.62
N PRO A 282 -2.21 13.66 22.18
CA PRO A 282 -2.67 14.32 20.96
C PRO A 282 -2.07 13.70 19.69
N ASN A 283 -2.67 14.02 18.54
CA ASN A 283 -2.11 13.70 17.23
C ASN A 283 -0.81 14.47 16.91
N SER A 284 -0.24 14.21 15.72
CA SER A 284 0.97 14.90 15.23
C SER A 284 0.87 16.43 15.09
N TYR A 285 -0.33 17.02 15.19
CA TYR A 285 -0.58 18.46 15.14
C TYR A 285 -0.77 19.10 16.53
N GLY A 286 -1.05 18.29 17.56
CA GLY A 286 -1.30 18.74 18.93
C GLY A 286 -2.75 18.59 19.40
N ASP A 287 -3.62 18.00 18.57
CA ASP A 287 -5.07 17.97 18.78
C ASP A 287 -5.56 16.66 19.40
N LEU A 288 -6.63 16.77 20.19
CA LEU A 288 -7.44 15.65 20.68
C LEU A 288 -8.80 15.64 19.95
N PRO A 289 -9.41 14.47 19.72
CA PRO A 289 -10.70 14.39 18.99
C PRO A 289 -11.91 14.95 19.77
N LEU A 290 -11.87 14.97 21.11
CA LEU A 290 -13.02 15.26 21.97
C LEU A 290 -12.68 16.26 23.07
N ILE A 291 -13.58 17.19 23.36
CA ILE A 291 -13.49 18.09 24.53
C ILE A 291 -13.90 17.31 25.78
N ASP A 292 -13.09 17.38 26.85
CA ASP A 292 -13.30 16.69 28.13
C ASP A 292 -13.61 15.18 28.01
N LYS A 293 -13.06 14.52 26.96
CA LYS A 293 -13.37 13.14 26.53
C LYS A 293 -14.86 12.86 26.26
N ASN A 294 -15.71 13.87 26.13
CA ASN A 294 -17.14 13.68 25.94
C ASN A 294 -17.46 13.39 24.46
N PRO A 295 -17.99 12.21 24.10
CA PRO A 295 -18.31 11.88 22.70
C PRO A 295 -19.48 12.69 22.12
N THR A 296 -20.20 13.47 22.93
CA THR A 296 -21.17 14.45 22.42
C THR A 296 -20.57 15.83 22.15
N ILE A 297 -19.25 16.01 22.33
CA ILE A 297 -18.53 17.27 22.09
C ILE A 297 -17.21 16.99 21.35
N PRO A 298 -17.26 16.73 20.03
CA PRO A 298 -16.07 16.75 19.18
C PRO A 298 -15.33 18.08 19.33
N ALA A 299 -14.00 18.02 19.44
CA ALA A 299 -13.15 19.20 19.43
C ALA A 299 -12.95 19.65 17.99
N ILE A 300 -13.57 20.77 17.62
CA ILE A 300 -13.50 21.35 16.27
C ILE A 300 -13.11 22.83 16.29
N THR A 301 -12.45 23.27 15.22
CA THR A 301 -12.03 24.64 14.96
C THR A 301 -12.86 25.26 13.81
N ALA A 302 -12.36 26.32 13.16
CA ALA A 302 -13.02 26.96 12.04
C ALA A 302 -11.99 27.32 10.95
N GLY A 303 -11.81 26.42 9.98
CA GLY A 303 -10.87 26.53 8.87
C GLY A 303 -10.58 25.13 8.30
N ASN A 304 -9.46 24.97 7.59
CA ASN A 304 -8.77 23.68 7.42
C ASN A 304 -7.28 23.80 7.00
N ASP A 305 -6.56 24.88 7.36
CA ASP A 305 -5.12 25.03 7.00
C ASP A 305 -4.20 24.39 8.06
N PRO A 306 -3.51 23.27 7.77
CA PRO A 306 -2.61 22.59 8.71
C PRO A 306 -1.38 23.41 9.13
N LYS A 307 -1.19 24.61 8.58
CA LYS A 307 -0.15 25.58 9.00
C LYS A 307 -0.64 26.51 10.12
N ILE A 308 -1.94 26.54 10.41
CA ILE A 308 -2.58 27.46 11.36
C ILE A 308 -3.35 26.64 12.41
N SER A 309 -2.76 26.43 13.58
CA SER A 309 -3.32 25.60 14.69
C SER A 309 -4.53 26.23 15.42
N LEU A 310 -5.26 27.13 14.76
CA LEU A 310 -6.57 27.67 15.17
C LEU A 310 -7.63 27.45 14.09
N GLU A 311 -7.22 26.90 12.94
CA GLU A 311 -7.97 26.73 11.70
C GLU A 311 -7.78 25.29 11.15
N TYR A 312 -7.31 24.35 11.96
CA TYR A 312 -7.17 22.94 11.61
C TYR A 312 -7.19 22.09 12.88
N ASP A 313 -8.00 21.04 12.89
CA ASP A 313 -8.17 20.14 14.03
C ASP A 313 -8.03 18.65 13.68
N TYR A 314 -8.23 17.80 14.70
CA TYR A 314 -8.15 16.34 14.59
C TYR A 314 -9.07 15.76 13.49
N TRP A 315 -10.25 16.35 13.29
CA TRP A 315 -11.24 15.89 12.31
C TRP A 315 -10.95 16.41 10.92
N ASP A 316 -10.38 17.62 10.78
CA ASP A 316 -9.86 18.11 9.50
C ASP A 316 -8.70 17.22 9.00
N HIS A 317 -7.94 16.62 9.91
CA HIS A 317 -6.96 15.59 9.55
C HIS A 317 -7.61 14.28 9.08
N ILE A 318 -8.74 13.87 9.67
CA ILE A 318 -9.51 12.71 9.20
C ILE A 318 -10.14 12.99 7.83
N ASP A 319 -10.67 14.19 7.59
CA ASP A 319 -11.16 14.61 6.27
C ASP A 319 -10.05 14.50 5.21
N TYR A 320 -8.85 15.00 5.53
CA TYR A 320 -7.68 14.85 4.65
C TYR A 320 -7.33 13.39 4.36
N ILE A 321 -7.38 12.51 5.37
CA ILE A 321 -7.14 11.07 5.19
C ILE A 321 -8.18 10.45 4.25
N ILE A 322 -9.46 10.79 4.42
CA ILE A 322 -10.57 10.29 3.60
C ILE A 322 -10.42 10.74 2.14
N ASP A 323 -10.10 12.01 1.92
CA ASP A 323 -10.01 12.59 0.57
C ASP A 323 -8.70 12.23 -0.17
N THR A 324 -7.61 12.03 0.58
CA THR A 324 -6.36 11.44 0.03
C THR A 324 -6.54 9.96 -0.31
N ALA A 325 -7.39 9.23 0.42
CA ALA A 325 -7.73 7.86 0.08
C ALA A 325 -8.60 7.79 -1.20
N ASP A 326 -9.64 8.63 -1.30
CA ASP A 326 -10.52 8.68 -2.49
C ASP A 326 -9.74 9.01 -3.78
N SER A 327 -8.85 10.02 -3.73
CA SER A 327 -8.02 10.41 -4.88
C SER A 327 -7.03 9.33 -5.34
N LEU A 328 -6.74 8.34 -4.49
CA LEU A 328 -5.90 7.17 -4.78
C LEU A 328 -6.71 5.90 -5.11
N GLY A 329 -8.05 5.98 -5.19
CA GLY A 329 -8.92 4.82 -5.44
C GLY A 329 -9.02 3.87 -4.24
N ILE A 330 -8.83 4.38 -3.03
CA ILE A 330 -8.87 3.66 -1.75
C ILE A 330 -10.14 4.02 -0.95
N TYR A 331 -10.87 3.01 -0.51
CA TYR A 331 -11.93 3.16 0.50
C TYR A 331 -11.34 3.13 1.92
N VAL A 332 -11.99 3.79 2.87
CA VAL A 332 -11.61 3.73 4.28
C VAL A 332 -12.60 2.90 5.09
N ALA A 333 -12.10 1.87 5.77
CA ALA A 333 -12.83 1.09 6.74
C ALA A 333 -12.69 1.76 8.11
N LEU A 334 -13.51 2.80 8.32
CA LEU A 334 -13.44 3.71 9.44
C LEU A 334 -14.15 3.13 10.66
N LEU A 335 -13.41 2.93 11.76
CA LEU A 335 -13.99 2.63 13.06
C LEU A 335 -14.35 3.94 13.78
N PRO A 336 -15.62 4.18 14.14
CA PRO A 336 -16.02 5.35 14.92
C PRO A 336 -15.26 5.50 16.25
N SER A 337 -14.85 4.38 16.86
CA SER A 337 -14.09 4.31 18.10
C SER A 337 -13.52 2.91 18.25
N TRP A 338 -12.41 2.75 18.98
CA TRP A 338 -12.06 1.44 19.52
C TRP A 338 -13.01 1.07 20.69
N ALA A 339 -13.24 -0.23 20.91
CA ALA A 339 -14.26 -0.66 21.88
C ALA A 339 -13.82 -0.61 23.36
N SER A 340 -12.54 -0.33 23.65
CA SER A 340 -12.09 -0.01 25.02
C SER A 340 -12.82 1.22 25.59
N TYR A 341 -13.12 2.21 24.75
CA TYR A 341 -13.92 3.39 25.09
C TYR A 341 -15.43 3.10 25.17
N LEU A 342 -15.87 1.91 24.74
CA LEU A 342 -17.26 1.46 24.83
C LEU A 342 -17.51 0.58 26.07
N TRP A 343 -16.57 -0.28 26.46
CA TRP A 343 -16.59 -1.02 27.73
C TRP A 343 -15.24 -1.67 28.07
N GLU A 344 -14.99 -1.88 29.37
CA GLU A 344 -13.86 -2.68 29.87
C GLU A 344 -13.86 -4.13 29.35
N ASN A 345 -12.66 -4.67 29.14
CA ASN A 345 -12.43 -6.11 29.03
C ASN A 345 -12.06 -6.72 30.40
N LYS A 346 -12.10 -8.06 30.52
CA LYS A 346 -11.74 -8.73 31.78
C LYS A 346 -10.25 -8.65 32.10
N GLY A 347 -9.87 -7.67 32.91
CA GLY A 347 -8.51 -7.48 33.41
C GLY A 347 -7.72 -6.38 32.69
N GLU A 348 -8.40 -5.53 31.91
CA GLU A 348 -7.86 -4.28 31.36
C GLU A 348 -8.38 -3.10 32.19
N GLU A 349 -7.53 -2.12 32.48
CA GLU A 349 -8.00 -0.78 32.87
C GLU A 349 -8.45 -0.06 31.60
N ALA A 350 -9.70 0.39 31.56
CA ALA A 350 -10.24 1.20 30.48
C ALA A 350 -11.03 2.39 31.04
N ASP A 351 -11.34 3.36 30.18
CA ASP A 351 -12.08 4.58 30.53
C ASP A 351 -13.30 4.71 29.60
N PRO A 352 -14.41 3.98 29.86
CA PRO A 352 -15.53 3.90 28.93
C PRO A 352 -16.34 5.20 28.91
N ILE A 353 -16.27 5.93 27.80
CA ILE A 353 -16.99 7.18 27.58
C ILE A 353 -18.35 6.97 26.91
N PHE A 354 -18.56 5.86 26.21
CA PHE A 354 -19.84 5.54 25.56
C PHE A 354 -20.80 4.79 26.46
N ASN A 355 -22.09 5.09 26.28
CA ASN A 355 -23.20 4.46 26.96
C ASN A 355 -24.45 4.51 26.05
N VAL A 356 -25.58 3.96 26.52
CA VAL A 356 -26.80 3.84 25.72
C VAL A 356 -27.44 5.18 25.33
N THR A 357 -27.10 6.31 25.97
CA THR A 357 -27.71 7.62 25.63
C THR A 357 -26.84 8.48 24.72
N ASN A 358 -25.50 8.41 24.81
CA ASN A 358 -24.60 9.26 24.02
C ASN A 358 -24.10 8.63 22.71
N ALA A 359 -24.07 7.30 22.58
CA ALA A 359 -23.54 6.63 21.38
C ALA A 359 -24.26 7.02 20.08
N SER A 360 -25.56 7.29 20.14
CA SER A 360 -26.34 7.76 18.98
C SER A 360 -26.05 9.21 18.61
N ALA A 361 -25.75 10.08 19.58
CA ALA A 361 -25.40 11.48 19.30
C ALA A 361 -24.05 11.59 18.58
N TYR A 362 -23.06 10.80 19.02
CA TYR A 362 -21.75 10.71 18.35
C TYR A 362 -21.84 10.09 16.95
N GLY A 363 -22.55 8.95 16.83
CA GLY A 363 -22.81 8.33 15.52
C GLY A 363 -23.51 9.31 14.56
N LYS A 364 -24.49 10.08 15.05
CA LYS A 364 -25.17 11.11 14.26
C LYS A 364 -24.23 12.20 13.78
N TRP A 365 -23.36 12.72 14.65
CA TRP A 365 -22.37 13.73 14.26
C TRP A 365 -21.41 13.22 13.18
N LEU A 366 -20.91 11.98 13.32
CA LEU A 366 -20.11 11.34 12.26
C LEU A 366 -20.91 11.19 10.96
N GLY A 367 -22.18 10.78 11.03
CA GLY A 367 -23.06 10.72 9.86
C GLY A 367 -23.24 12.08 9.18
N GLU A 368 -23.36 13.16 9.96
CA GLU A 368 -23.52 14.53 9.45
C GLU A 368 -22.24 15.10 8.83
N ARG A 369 -21.04 14.73 9.31
CA ARG A 369 -19.77 15.13 8.68
C ARG A 369 -19.42 14.28 7.45
N TYR A 370 -19.82 13.01 7.44
CA TYR A 370 -19.28 12.00 6.51
C TYR A 370 -20.30 11.30 5.60
N GLY A 371 -21.60 11.59 5.68
CA GLY A 371 -22.65 10.90 4.93
C GLY A 371 -22.55 10.98 3.40
N GLU A 372 -21.94 12.06 2.89
CA GLU A 372 -21.73 12.32 1.45
C GLU A 372 -20.39 11.74 0.92
N LYS A 373 -19.55 11.14 1.77
CA LYS A 373 -18.28 10.53 1.36
C LYS A 373 -18.49 9.07 0.95
N ASP A 374 -18.59 8.79 -0.35
CA ASP A 374 -18.90 7.45 -0.86
C ASP A 374 -17.79 6.41 -0.63
N ASN A 375 -16.55 6.84 -0.41
CA ASN A 375 -15.40 5.96 -0.15
C ASN A 375 -15.34 5.42 1.30
N ILE A 376 -16.34 5.67 2.15
CA ILE A 376 -16.36 5.21 3.55
C ILE A 376 -17.10 3.87 3.70
N ILE A 377 -16.55 3.01 4.55
CA ILE A 377 -17.14 1.78 5.05
C ILE A 377 -17.14 1.86 6.58
N TRP A 378 -18.31 1.73 7.22
CA TRP A 378 -18.39 1.84 8.68
C TRP A 378 -18.07 0.53 9.37
N VAL A 379 -17.14 0.54 10.33
CA VAL A 379 -16.76 -0.64 11.11
C VAL A 379 -17.05 -0.38 12.59
N LEU A 380 -18.12 -0.96 13.14
CA LEU A 380 -18.45 -0.77 14.55
C LEU A 380 -17.69 -1.79 15.43
N GLY A 381 -17.54 -1.53 16.73
CA GLY A 381 -16.86 -2.47 17.64
C GLY A 381 -15.36 -2.19 17.79
N GLY A 382 -14.53 -3.23 17.69
CA GLY A 382 -13.07 -3.14 17.86
C GLY A 382 -12.51 -4.05 18.96
N ASP A 383 -12.33 -5.35 18.67
CA ASP A 383 -11.64 -6.32 19.54
C ASP A 383 -12.27 -6.50 20.94
N ARG A 384 -13.59 -6.36 21.10
CA ARG A 384 -14.26 -6.60 22.39
C ARG A 384 -15.60 -7.31 22.21
N ILE A 385 -15.97 -8.16 23.18
CA ILE A 385 -17.21 -8.95 23.13
C ILE A 385 -18.41 -8.11 23.63
N PRO A 386 -19.51 -7.97 22.87
CA PRO A 386 -20.72 -7.30 23.31
C PRO A 386 -21.61 -8.25 24.14
N ASP A 387 -21.09 -8.78 25.25
CA ASP A 387 -21.69 -9.88 26.04
C ASP A 387 -22.92 -9.51 26.89
N SER A 388 -23.51 -8.32 26.70
CA SER A 388 -24.70 -7.85 27.41
C SER A 388 -25.69 -7.10 26.51
N LYS A 389 -26.97 -7.06 26.91
CA LYS A 389 -28.00 -6.27 26.21
C LYS A 389 -27.64 -4.79 26.10
N GLU A 390 -26.94 -4.25 27.08
CA GLU A 390 -26.48 -2.87 27.10
C GLU A 390 -25.40 -2.64 26.05
N LYS A 391 -24.37 -3.48 26.00
CA LYS A 391 -23.29 -3.43 24.99
C LYS A 391 -23.82 -3.55 23.56
N LEU A 392 -24.75 -4.50 23.33
CA LEU A 392 -25.47 -4.64 22.05
C LEU A 392 -26.29 -3.39 21.71
N THR A 393 -26.85 -2.70 22.72
CA THR A 393 -27.62 -1.45 22.53
C THR A 393 -26.70 -0.26 22.22
N ILE A 394 -25.51 -0.17 22.81
CA ILE A 394 -24.51 0.87 22.49
C ILE A 394 -24.13 0.81 21.01
N ILE A 395 -23.81 -0.39 20.49
CA ILE A 395 -23.48 -0.60 19.07
C ILE A 395 -24.66 -0.24 18.15
N ARG A 396 -25.86 -0.75 18.45
CA ARG A 396 -27.08 -0.42 17.67
C ARG A 396 -27.40 1.07 17.69
N ASN A 397 -27.24 1.74 18.83
CA ASN A 397 -27.48 3.17 18.94
C ASN A 397 -26.44 3.99 18.16
N MET A 398 -25.19 3.53 18.09
CA MET A 398 -24.16 4.14 17.23
C MET A 398 -24.48 3.96 15.74
N ALA A 399 -24.90 2.77 15.30
CA ALA A 399 -25.35 2.51 13.92
C ALA A 399 -26.56 3.40 13.53
N ASN A 400 -27.62 3.36 14.35
CA ASN A 400 -28.80 4.23 14.17
C ASN A 400 -28.42 5.72 14.20
N GLY A 401 -27.39 6.09 14.96
CA GLY A 401 -26.78 7.41 14.95
C GLY A 401 -26.28 7.77 13.55
N LEU A 402 -25.33 6.99 13.02
CA LEU A 402 -24.74 7.19 11.68
C LEU A 402 -25.83 7.36 10.62
N ASP A 403 -26.78 6.44 10.54
CA ASP A 403 -27.90 6.51 9.59
C ASP A 403 -28.77 7.77 9.78
N SER A 404 -29.03 8.19 11.03
CA SER A 404 -29.78 9.42 11.32
C SER A 404 -29.05 10.73 10.99
N GLY A 405 -27.73 10.66 10.78
CA GLY A 405 -26.92 11.78 10.30
C GLY A 405 -26.70 11.80 8.78
N GLY A 406 -27.03 10.71 8.08
CA GLY A 406 -26.75 10.53 6.64
C GLY A 406 -25.65 9.52 6.32
N GLY A 407 -24.98 8.96 7.34
CA GLY A 407 -23.94 7.92 7.29
C GLY A 407 -24.47 6.55 6.84
N THR A 408 -25.08 6.52 5.68
CA THR A 408 -25.84 5.40 5.08
C THR A 408 -24.98 4.50 4.19
N GLN A 409 -23.65 4.66 4.22
CA GLN A 409 -22.71 3.71 3.63
C GLN A 409 -22.82 2.33 4.32
N ILE A 410 -22.30 1.29 3.64
CA ILE A 410 -22.33 -0.09 4.14
C ILE A 410 -21.54 -0.26 5.44
N LYS A 411 -22.05 -1.13 6.33
CA LYS A 411 -21.56 -1.29 7.70
C LYS A 411 -21.24 -2.74 8.05
N THR A 412 -20.23 -2.92 8.90
CA THR A 412 -19.89 -4.19 9.53
C THR A 412 -19.48 -4.01 11.00
N TYR A 413 -19.06 -5.08 11.67
CA TYR A 413 -18.63 -5.06 13.07
C TYR A 413 -17.29 -5.79 13.24
N HIS A 414 -16.27 -5.14 13.80
CA HIS A 414 -15.01 -5.76 14.20
C HIS A 414 -15.19 -6.52 15.53
N PRO A 415 -15.17 -7.88 15.54
CA PRO A 415 -15.44 -8.68 16.72
C PRO A 415 -14.20 -8.80 17.62
N TRP A 416 -14.09 -9.86 18.42
CA TRP A 416 -12.94 -10.17 19.28
C TRP A 416 -12.18 -11.42 18.78
N GLY A 417 -10.89 -11.56 19.12
CA GLY A 417 -10.01 -12.62 18.63
C GLY A 417 -10.60 -14.03 18.69
N GLY A 418 -10.83 -14.62 17.50
CA GLY A 418 -11.44 -15.94 17.32
C GLY A 418 -12.97 -15.95 17.32
N ARG A 419 -13.62 -14.83 17.00
CA ARG A 419 -15.09 -14.65 16.91
C ARG A 419 -15.53 -14.11 15.56
N SER A 420 -16.82 -14.25 15.25
CA SER A 420 -17.49 -13.51 14.18
C SER A 420 -18.52 -12.52 14.74
N SER A 421 -18.66 -11.37 14.09
CA SER A 421 -19.81 -10.47 14.18
C SER A 421 -21.16 -11.20 14.03
N SER A 422 -21.17 -12.31 13.28
CA SER A 422 -22.34 -13.13 13.02
C SER A 422 -22.89 -13.87 14.26
N GLU A 423 -22.14 -13.87 15.37
CA GLU A 423 -22.61 -14.37 16.67
C GLU A 423 -23.56 -13.39 17.37
N TYR A 424 -23.55 -12.11 16.99
CA TYR A 424 -24.19 -11.02 17.74
C TYR A 424 -25.19 -10.21 16.90
N PHE A 425 -24.85 -9.90 15.64
CA PHE A 425 -25.55 -8.91 14.82
C PHE A 425 -26.01 -9.44 13.44
N HIS A 426 -25.87 -10.73 13.16
CA HIS A 426 -26.16 -11.31 11.83
C HIS A 426 -27.55 -10.94 11.29
N ASN A 427 -28.56 -10.94 12.17
CA ASN A 427 -29.96 -10.64 11.85
C ASN A 427 -30.36 -9.19 12.15
N ASP A 428 -29.40 -8.30 12.44
CA ASP A 428 -29.66 -6.86 12.51
C ASP A 428 -29.66 -6.27 11.10
N ASP A 429 -30.58 -5.33 10.84
CA ASP A 429 -30.75 -4.71 9.52
C ASP A 429 -29.57 -3.78 9.16
N TRP A 430 -28.90 -3.18 10.14
CA TRP A 430 -27.76 -2.26 9.93
C TRP A 430 -26.46 -2.96 9.52
N LEU A 431 -26.35 -4.28 9.69
CA LEU A 431 -25.12 -5.03 9.40
C LEU A 431 -25.16 -5.62 7.99
N ASP A 432 -24.68 -4.89 6.99
CA ASP A 432 -24.68 -5.32 5.58
C ASP A 432 -23.91 -6.64 5.36
N PHE A 433 -22.73 -6.76 6.00
CA PHE A 433 -21.87 -7.93 5.89
C PHE A 433 -21.22 -8.30 7.22
N ASN A 434 -20.96 -9.59 7.41
CA ASN A 434 -20.23 -10.09 8.56
C ASN A 434 -18.72 -9.85 8.36
N SER A 435 -17.99 -9.67 9.46
CA SER A 435 -16.56 -9.92 9.53
C SER A 435 -16.20 -10.81 10.72
N HIS A 436 -15.05 -11.47 10.63
CA HIS A 436 -14.45 -12.26 11.71
C HIS A 436 -12.97 -11.92 11.88
N GLN A 437 -12.46 -12.14 13.10
CA GLN A 437 -11.07 -11.88 13.47
C GLN A 437 -10.40 -13.21 13.79
N SER A 438 -9.52 -13.69 12.91
CA SER A 438 -8.79 -14.95 13.15
C SER A 438 -7.43 -14.79 13.82
N GLY A 439 -6.96 -13.55 13.96
CA GLY A 439 -5.74 -13.19 14.68
C GLY A 439 -5.78 -13.49 16.18
N HIS A 440 -4.64 -13.61 16.89
CA HIS A 440 -3.28 -13.88 16.42
C HIS A 440 -2.70 -15.12 17.15
N ARG A 441 -3.59 -16.08 17.47
CA ARG A 441 -3.37 -17.13 18.49
C ARG A 441 -2.35 -18.21 18.13
N ALA A 442 -2.21 -18.60 16.86
CA ALA A 442 -1.35 -19.70 16.44
C ALA A 442 -1.00 -19.61 14.94
N LYS A 443 0.14 -20.20 14.54
CA LYS A 443 0.38 -20.59 13.14
C LYS A 443 -0.58 -21.72 12.76
N ASP A 444 -0.89 -21.82 11.47
CA ASP A 444 -1.81 -22.83 10.91
C ASP A 444 -3.22 -22.84 11.57
N TYR A 445 -3.64 -21.72 12.17
CA TYR A 445 -4.99 -21.56 12.71
C TYR A 445 -6.03 -21.56 11.58
N ALA A 446 -7.01 -22.46 11.69
CA ALA A 446 -8.01 -22.78 10.68
C ALA A 446 -9.13 -21.71 10.56
N ASN A 447 -8.75 -20.50 10.18
CA ASN A 447 -9.64 -19.34 9.98
C ASN A 447 -10.73 -19.57 8.92
N TYR A 448 -10.49 -20.49 7.97
CA TYR A 448 -11.50 -20.99 7.04
C TYR A 448 -12.79 -21.48 7.74
N ASN A 449 -12.71 -21.97 8.98
CA ASN A 449 -13.89 -22.39 9.74
C ASN A 449 -14.79 -21.22 10.17
N LEU A 450 -14.22 -20.05 10.49
CA LEU A 450 -15.00 -18.85 10.83
C LEU A 450 -15.77 -18.38 9.59
N THR A 451 -15.04 -18.20 8.48
CA THR A 451 -15.63 -17.86 7.17
C THR A 451 -16.73 -18.84 6.77
N LYS A 452 -16.47 -20.14 6.89
CA LYS A 452 -17.43 -21.19 6.56
C LYS A 452 -18.69 -21.13 7.44
N THR A 453 -18.52 -20.91 8.76
CA THR A 453 -19.63 -20.80 9.72
C THR A 453 -20.53 -19.60 9.43
N ASP A 454 -20.00 -18.52 8.87
CA ASP A 454 -20.78 -17.38 8.39
C ASP A 454 -21.44 -17.66 7.02
N TYR A 455 -20.70 -18.29 6.10
CA TYR A 455 -21.17 -18.58 4.74
C TYR A 455 -22.34 -19.58 4.74
N GLU A 456 -22.33 -20.58 5.62
CA GLU A 456 -23.36 -21.63 5.73
C GLU A 456 -24.63 -21.21 6.50
N LYS A 457 -24.81 -19.92 6.84
CA LYS A 457 -26.05 -19.43 7.49
C LYS A 457 -27.23 -19.32 6.52
N ASP A 458 -28.44 -19.52 7.05
CA ASP A 458 -29.69 -19.46 6.29
C ASP A 458 -29.95 -18.06 5.70
N THR A 459 -29.68 -17.01 6.48
CA THR A 459 -29.70 -15.62 6.00
C THR A 459 -28.39 -15.34 5.27
N ILE A 460 -28.48 -15.15 3.95
CA ILE A 460 -27.31 -14.85 3.14
C ILE A 460 -26.84 -13.41 3.40
N LYS A 461 -25.61 -13.27 3.90
CA LYS A 461 -24.82 -12.03 3.93
C LYS A 461 -23.35 -12.35 3.55
N PRO A 462 -22.55 -11.38 3.06
CA PRO A 462 -21.13 -11.58 2.84
C PRO A 462 -20.36 -11.81 4.16
N THR A 463 -19.14 -12.35 4.07
CA THR A 463 -18.23 -12.56 5.22
C THR A 463 -16.76 -12.43 4.78
N PHE A 464 -15.87 -12.03 5.68
CA PHE A 464 -14.41 -12.00 5.47
C PHE A 464 -13.61 -11.93 6.78
N ASP A 465 -12.31 -12.23 6.70
CA ASP A 465 -11.33 -12.06 7.79
C ASP A 465 -10.81 -10.61 7.78
N ILE A 466 -11.20 -9.82 8.78
CA ILE A 466 -10.86 -8.38 8.91
C ILE A 466 -9.59 -8.14 9.73
N GLU A 467 -9.21 -9.08 10.59
CA GLU A 467 -7.97 -9.03 11.36
C GLU A 467 -7.43 -10.46 11.54
N PRO A 468 -6.64 -10.95 10.56
CA PRO A 468 -5.99 -12.24 10.65
C PRO A 468 -4.70 -12.15 11.49
N ARG A 469 -3.88 -13.18 11.43
CA ARG A 469 -2.50 -13.17 11.96
C ARG A 469 -1.61 -12.14 11.23
N TYR A 470 -1.26 -11.04 11.90
CA TYR A 470 -0.41 -10.01 11.33
C TYR A 470 1.05 -10.42 11.19
N GLU A 471 1.67 -10.04 10.08
CA GLU A 471 3.09 -10.29 9.82
C GLU A 471 3.99 -9.63 10.88
N HIS A 472 5.07 -10.31 11.24
CA HIS A 472 5.99 -9.96 12.33
C HIS A 472 5.36 -9.82 13.73
N LEU A 473 4.09 -10.17 13.94
CA LEU A 473 3.48 -10.22 15.27
C LEU A 473 3.93 -11.49 16.01
N PRO A 474 4.35 -11.42 17.29
CA PRO A 474 4.71 -12.61 18.08
C PRO A 474 3.52 -13.57 18.20
N VAL A 475 3.73 -14.86 17.92
CA VAL A 475 2.63 -15.84 17.90
C VAL A 475 2.02 -15.93 19.31
N LYS A 476 0.69 -15.76 19.42
CA LYS A 476 0.00 -15.67 20.74
C LYS A 476 0.58 -14.57 21.66
N PHE A 477 1.04 -13.46 21.08
CA PHE A 477 1.64 -12.31 21.76
C PHE A 477 2.94 -12.58 22.56
N ASN A 478 3.51 -13.78 22.48
CA ASN A 478 4.79 -14.11 23.11
C ASN A 478 5.87 -14.41 22.06
N LEU A 479 7.03 -13.76 22.20
CA LEU A 479 8.17 -13.89 21.30
C LEU A 479 8.83 -15.27 21.36
N ASP A 480 8.69 -16.00 22.47
CA ASP A 480 9.18 -17.38 22.62
C ASP A 480 8.54 -18.36 21.60
N ASN A 481 7.33 -18.03 21.12
CA ASN A 481 6.63 -18.81 20.09
C ASN A 481 7.08 -18.43 18.66
N GLY A 482 8.06 -17.54 18.52
CA GLY A 482 8.44 -16.91 17.25
C GLY A 482 7.45 -15.83 16.80
N ARG A 483 7.58 -15.38 15.56
CA ARG A 483 6.70 -14.40 14.90
C ARG A 483 5.97 -15.02 13.72
N PHE A 484 4.87 -14.41 13.29
CA PHE A 484 4.30 -14.67 11.97
C PHE A 484 5.17 -14.07 10.85
N GLU A 485 5.12 -14.70 9.68
CA GLU A 485 5.88 -14.36 8.47
C GLU A 485 4.93 -14.16 7.27
N ALA A 486 5.39 -13.62 6.15
CA ALA A 486 4.63 -13.43 4.91
C ALA A 486 3.75 -14.63 4.50
N TYR A 487 4.30 -15.84 4.56
CA TYR A 487 3.58 -17.10 4.32
C TYR A 487 2.39 -17.30 5.26
N ASP A 488 2.51 -16.94 6.54
CA ASP A 488 1.44 -17.13 7.51
C ASP A 488 0.25 -16.20 7.20
N ALA A 489 0.52 -15.00 6.67
CA ALA A 489 -0.48 -14.07 6.18
C ALA A 489 -1.11 -14.56 4.85
N ARG A 490 -0.31 -14.94 3.85
CA ARG A 490 -0.83 -15.52 2.59
C ARG A 490 -1.71 -16.75 2.84
N GLN A 491 -1.29 -17.64 3.74
CA GLN A 491 -2.10 -18.81 4.11
C GLN A 491 -3.47 -18.38 4.67
N ALA A 492 -3.51 -17.43 5.61
CA ALA A 492 -4.77 -16.94 6.18
C ALA A 492 -5.69 -16.36 5.09
N ALA A 493 -5.14 -15.55 4.18
CA ALA A 493 -5.86 -14.97 3.06
C ALA A 493 -6.52 -16.05 2.18
N TYR A 494 -5.72 -16.95 1.60
CA TYR A 494 -6.23 -18.00 0.70
C TYR A 494 -7.20 -18.95 1.41
N TRP A 495 -6.96 -19.29 2.67
CA TRP A 495 -7.87 -20.15 3.45
C TRP A 495 -9.24 -19.51 3.68
N SER A 496 -9.31 -18.23 4.04
CA SER A 496 -10.60 -17.52 4.18
C SER A 496 -11.29 -17.34 2.83
N LEU A 497 -10.57 -16.84 1.83
CA LEU A 497 -11.11 -16.58 0.49
C LEU A 497 -11.70 -17.83 -0.17
N PHE A 498 -11.00 -18.96 -0.11
CA PHE A 498 -11.46 -20.21 -0.72
C PHE A 498 -12.49 -20.95 0.15
N ALA A 499 -12.74 -20.48 1.39
CA ALA A 499 -13.88 -20.89 2.21
C ALA A 499 -15.16 -20.06 1.95
N GLY A 500 -15.10 -19.06 1.07
CA GLY A 500 -16.25 -18.26 0.66
C GLY A 500 -16.19 -16.77 1.03
N ALA A 501 -15.06 -16.26 1.55
CA ALA A 501 -14.94 -14.82 1.80
C ALA A 501 -14.89 -14.00 0.51
N PHE A 502 -15.46 -12.79 0.53
CA PHE A 502 -15.49 -11.88 -0.62
C PHE A 502 -14.16 -11.12 -0.82
N GLY A 503 -13.37 -10.96 0.24
CA GLY A 503 -12.10 -10.25 0.27
C GLY A 503 -11.28 -10.60 1.50
N HIS A 504 -10.24 -9.82 1.79
CA HIS A 504 -9.35 -10.05 2.93
C HIS A 504 -8.63 -8.76 3.36
N THR A 505 -8.45 -8.57 4.67
CA THR A 505 -7.49 -7.59 5.20
C THR A 505 -6.17 -8.27 5.55
N TYR A 506 -5.06 -7.70 5.11
CA TYR A 506 -3.71 -7.95 5.63
C TYR A 506 -3.37 -6.94 6.74
N GLY A 507 -2.43 -7.28 7.62
CA GLY A 507 -1.79 -6.28 8.46
C GLY A 507 -0.42 -6.73 8.97
N HIS A 508 0.34 -5.76 9.48
CA HIS A 508 1.70 -5.94 9.97
C HIS A 508 1.86 -5.34 11.36
N ASN A 509 2.56 -6.04 12.27
CA ASN A 509 2.72 -5.67 13.68
C ASN A 509 3.20 -4.23 13.91
N SER A 510 3.99 -3.68 12.98
CA SER A 510 4.53 -2.32 13.09
C SER A 510 3.75 -1.26 12.30
N ILE A 511 2.84 -1.64 11.39
CA ILE A 511 2.02 -0.70 10.61
C ILE A 511 0.74 -0.34 11.40
N TRP A 512 0.05 -1.31 11.98
CA TRP A 512 -1.22 -1.04 12.69
C TRP A 512 -1.07 0.02 13.79
N GLN A 513 0.05 0.00 14.51
CA GLN A 513 0.37 0.91 15.60
C GLN A 513 1.21 2.15 15.18
N MET A 514 1.49 2.31 13.89
CA MET A 514 2.43 3.29 13.30
C MET A 514 3.73 3.43 14.13
N TYR A 515 4.40 2.28 14.34
CA TYR A 515 5.58 2.18 15.19
C TYR A 515 6.75 2.95 14.57
N ASP A 516 7.43 3.76 15.37
CA ASP A 516 8.71 4.37 15.04
C ASP A 516 9.68 4.24 16.23
N VAL A 517 10.98 4.45 16.02
CA VAL A 517 12.02 4.26 17.06
C VAL A 517 11.85 5.17 18.28
N ASN A 518 11.12 6.28 18.12
CA ASN A 518 10.79 7.23 19.18
C ASN A 518 9.55 6.83 20.00
N ARG A 519 8.82 5.76 19.61
CA ARG A 519 7.60 5.28 20.26
C ARG A 519 7.86 3.97 21.02
N ASN A 520 7.10 3.72 22.09
CA ASN A 520 7.19 2.43 22.81
C ASN A 520 6.62 1.28 21.96
N PRO A 521 7.36 0.18 21.69
CA PRO A 521 6.92 -0.89 20.81
C PRO A 521 5.85 -1.79 21.45
N ILE A 522 4.60 -1.64 21.01
CA ILE A 522 3.51 -2.57 21.36
C ILE A 522 3.75 -3.91 20.66
N MET A 523 3.36 -5.02 21.33
CA MET A 523 3.54 -6.40 20.83
C MET A 523 4.95 -6.71 20.27
N LYS A 524 5.99 -6.08 20.86
CA LYS A 524 7.39 -6.21 20.45
C LYS A 524 7.60 -5.91 18.96
N ALA A 525 6.99 -4.83 18.44
CA ALA A 525 7.42 -4.23 17.18
C ALA A 525 8.93 -3.91 17.20
N SER A 526 9.59 -4.00 16.04
CA SER A 526 11.05 -3.89 15.95
C SER A 526 11.56 -3.30 14.63
N THR A 527 10.66 -2.76 13.80
CA THR A 527 10.95 -2.24 12.46
C THR A 527 10.01 -1.06 12.24
N PRO A 528 10.51 0.19 12.04
CA PRO A 528 9.65 1.35 11.82
C PRO A 528 8.64 1.14 10.69
N TRP A 529 7.46 1.76 10.82
CA TRP A 529 6.35 1.59 9.87
C TRP A 529 6.78 1.95 8.44
N THR A 530 7.57 3.02 8.29
CA THR A 530 8.23 3.49 7.05
C THR A 530 9.12 2.45 6.36
N LYS A 531 9.56 1.40 7.06
CA LYS A 531 10.29 0.25 6.50
C LYS A 531 9.39 -0.98 6.36
N ALA A 532 8.40 -1.12 7.25
CA ALA A 532 7.43 -2.21 7.23
C ALA A 532 6.47 -2.17 6.03
N ILE A 533 6.19 -0.99 5.45
CA ILE A 533 5.38 -0.85 4.23
C ILE A 533 5.94 -1.66 3.03
N HIS A 534 7.21 -2.07 3.08
CA HIS A 534 7.89 -2.90 2.08
C HIS A 534 8.00 -4.39 2.46
N ALA A 535 7.26 -4.88 3.47
CA ALA A 535 7.31 -6.29 3.89
C ALA A 535 6.86 -7.27 2.78
N GLU A 536 7.40 -8.51 2.80
CA GLU A 536 7.09 -9.54 1.78
C GLU A 536 5.60 -9.90 1.79
N GLY A 537 4.98 -10.07 2.96
CA GLY A 537 3.55 -10.35 3.05
C GLY A 537 2.74 -9.22 2.41
N ARG A 538 2.96 -7.98 2.85
CA ARG A 538 2.25 -6.78 2.34
C ARG A 538 2.37 -6.66 0.83
N THR A 539 3.58 -6.67 0.30
CA THR A 539 3.87 -6.43 -1.13
C THR A 539 3.41 -7.57 -2.05
N THR A 540 3.20 -8.78 -1.51
CA THR A 540 2.68 -9.94 -2.28
C THR A 540 1.16 -10.10 -2.22
N MET A 541 0.43 -9.34 -1.39
CA MET A 541 -1.03 -9.44 -1.29
C MET A 541 -1.78 -9.16 -2.59
N LYS A 542 -1.29 -8.23 -3.44
CA LYS A 542 -1.92 -7.89 -4.73
C LYS A 542 -2.11 -9.08 -5.67
N TRP A 543 -1.25 -10.09 -5.59
CA TRP A 543 -1.38 -11.30 -6.40
C TRP A 543 -2.64 -12.11 -6.07
N ILE A 544 -3.20 -11.96 -4.86
CA ILE A 544 -4.46 -12.60 -4.48
C ILE A 544 -5.64 -11.94 -5.21
N LYS A 545 -5.65 -10.61 -5.24
CA LYS A 545 -6.64 -9.79 -5.97
C LYS A 545 -6.59 -10.08 -7.47
N VAL A 546 -5.40 -10.01 -8.08
CA VAL A 546 -5.17 -10.30 -9.51
C VAL A 546 -5.70 -11.70 -9.91
N LEU A 547 -5.48 -12.72 -9.08
CA LEU A 547 -6.03 -14.06 -9.36
C LEU A 547 -7.57 -14.07 -9.31
N LEU A 548 -8.17 -13.51 -8.26
CA LEU A 548 -9.61 -13.62 -8.02
C LEU A 548 -10.45 -12.72 -8.94
N GLU A 549 -9.92 -11.59 -9.39
CA GLU A 549 -10.57 -10.70 -10.37
C GLU A 549 -10.40 -11.18 -11.82
N SER A 550 -9.40 -12.02 -12.13
CA SER A 550 -9.14 -12.50 -13.51
C SER A 550 -10.21 -13.44 -14.09
N ARG A 551 -11.10 -13.99 -13.25
CA ARG A 551 -12.22 -14.88 -13.62
C ARG A 551 -13.54 -14.29 -13.07
N PRO A 552 -14.73 -14.77 -13.49
CA PRO A 552 -16.04 -14.23 -13.06
C PRO A 552 -16.32 -14.30 -11.53
N MET A 553 -15.73 -13.38 -10.76
CA MET A 553 -15.66 -13.45 -9.30
C MET A 553 -17.02 -13.57 -8.60
N LEU A 554 -18.06 -12.89 -9.10
CA LEU A 554 -19.40 -12.91 -8.50
C LEU A 554 -20.10 -14.29 -8.62
N ALA A 555 -19.63 -15.17 -9.52
CA ALA A 555 -20.13 -16.55 -9.65
C ALA A 555 -19.38 -17.54 -8.74
N ARG A 556 -18.39 -17.08 -7.96
CA ARG A 556 -17.49 -17.94 -7.19
C ARG A 556 -18.17 -18.55 -5.96
N VAL A 557 -17.98 -19.86 -5.77
CA VAL A 557 -18.41 -20.62 -4.59
C VAL A 557 -17.25 -21.42 -3.98
N PRO A 558 -17.22 -21.65 -2.66
CA PRO A 558 -16.35 -22.66 -2.06
C PRO A 558 -16.83 -24.06 -2.46
N ASP A 559 -15.94 -24.95 -2.90
CA ASP A 559 -16.28 -26.33 -3.28
C ASP A 559 -15.14 -27.30 -2.95
N GLN A 560 -15.07 -27.72 -1.68
CA GLN A 560 -14.14 -28.77 -1.26
C GLN A 560 -14.37 -30.12 -1.95
N SER A 561 -15.51 -30.34 -2.63
CA SER A 561 -15.74 -31.57 -3.39
C SER A 561 -14.95 -31.65 -4.70
N LEU A 562 -14.21 -30.59 -5.05
CA LEU A 562 -13.09 -30.64 -5.99
C LEU A 562 -11.94 -31.54 -5.52
N ILE A 563 -11.77 -31.78 -4.22
CA ILE A 563 -10.61 -32.47 -3.65
C ILE A 563 -10.99 -33.88 -3.16
N SER A 564 -10.18 -34.89 -3.49
CA SER A 564 -10.37 -36.25 -2.93
C SER A 564 -9.64 -36.43 -1.60
N ASP A 565 -8.54 -35.71 -1.39
CA ASP A 565 -7.64 -35.85 -0.23
C ASP A 565 -7.84 -34.70 0.78
N ASP A 566 -8.67 -34.89 1.81
CA ASP A 566 -8.89 -33.85 2.84
C ASP A 566 -7.72 -33.77 3.85
N LEU A 567 -6.60 -33.19 3.40
CA LEU A 567 -5.43 -32.90 4.23
C LEU A 567 -5.78 -31.88 5.34
N SER A 568 -5.01 -31.90 6.43
CA SER A 568 -5.29 -31.08 7.63
C SER A 568 -4.04 -30.41 8.22
N GLY A 569 -4.25 -29.49 9.16
CA GLY A 569 -3.18 -28.66 9.73
C GLY A 569 -2.52 -27.77 8.68
N ALA A 570 -1.19 -27.60 8.78
CA ALA A 570 -0.39 -26.84 7.81
C ALA A 570 -0.55 -27.32 6.36
N ASN A 571 -0.90 -28.58 6.14
CA ASN A 571 -1.08 -29.18 4.81
C ASN A 571 -2.51 -29.04 4.27
N LYS A 572 -3.42 -28.33 4.95
CA LYS A 572 -4.82 -28.16 4.48
C LYS A 572 -4.86 -27.60 3.06
N ILE A 573 -5.72 -28.19 2.23
CA ILE A 573 -6.01 -27.74 0.88
C ILE A 573 -7.42 -27.14 0.87
N MET A 574 -7.55 -25.98 0.22
CA MET A 574 -8.81 -25.26 0.05
C MET A 574 -9.13 -25.10 -1.44
N ALA A 575 -10.40 -25.15 -1.82
CA ALA A 575 -10.84 -25.15 -3.21
C ALA A 575 -12.11 -24.32 -3.44
N THR A 576 -12.12 -23.54 -4.51
CA THR A 576 -13.22 -22.65 -4.90
C THR A 576 -13.35 -22.64 -6.43
N ARG A 577 -14.54 -22.37 -6.97
CA ARG A 577 -14.81 -22.38 -8.42
C ARG A 577 -15.94 -21.43 -8.81
N GLY A 578 -15.99 -21.05 -10.08
CA GLY A 578 -17.23 -20.68 -10.74
C GLY A 578 -17.88 -21.89 -11.41
N ASP A 579 -18.62 -21.67 -12.50
CA ASP A 579 -19.18 -22.74 -13.32
C ASP A 579 -18.16 -23.31 -14.33
N ASP A 580 -17.15 -22.53 -14.70
CA ASP A 580 -16.25 -22.73 -15.84
C ASP A 580 -14.76 -22.52 -15.50
N TYR A 581 -14.43 -22.26 -14.22
CA TYR A 581 -13.06 -22.19 -13.70
C TYR A 581 -12.99 -22.67 -12.26
N ALA A 582 -11.86 -23.21 -11.82
CA ALA A 582 -11.59 -23.64 -10.45
C ALA A 582 -10.18 -23.29 -9.99
N PHE A 583 -10.07 -22.87 -8.72
CA PHE A 583 -8.82 -22.58 -8.03
C PHE A 583 -8.66 -23.51 -6.81
N ILE A 584 -7.49 -24.14 -6.67
CA ILE A 584 -7.17 -25.03 -5.55
C ILE A 584 -5.85 -24.58 -4.91
N TYR A 585 -5.90 -24.11 -3.67
CA TYR A 585 -4.72 -23.66 -2.91
C TYR A 585 -4.08 -24.82 -2.14
N SER A 586 -2.87 -25.22 -2.56
CA SER A 586 -1.99 -26.14 -1.82
C SER A 586 -1.01 -25.34 -0.97
N THR A 587 -1.20 -25.43 0.34
CA THR A 587 -0.53 -24.59 1.33
C THR A 587 0.98 -24.85 1.42
N THR A 588 1.39 -26.12 1.39
CA THR A 588 2.79 -26.56 1.56
C THR A 588 3.36 -27.22 0.30
N GLY A 589 2.69 -27.05 -0.84
CA GLY A 589 3.09 -27.67 -2.10
C GLY A 589 2.92 -29.20 -2.13
N GLU A 590 2.19 -29.79 -1.18
CA GLU A 590 1.92 -31.23 -1.22
C GLU A 590 1.05 -31.62 -2.42
N SER A 591 1.20 -32.88 -2.85
CA SER A 591 0.51 -33.45 -4.01
C SER A 591 -0.91 -33.86 -3.63
N PHE A 592 -1.89 -33.68 -4.53
CA PHE A 592 -3.30 -33.93 -4.23
C PHE A 592 -4.11 -34.42 -5.43
N ASN A 593 -5.15 -35.19 -5.15
CA ASN A 593 -6.17 -35.63 -6.10
C ASN A 593 -7.27 -34.58 -6.26
N VAL A 594 -7.55 -34.21 -7.51
CA VAL A 594 -8.72 -33.42 -7.92
C VAL A 594 -9.77 -34.33 -8.54
N ASN A 595 -11.02 -34.17 -8.13
CA ASN A 595 -12.20 -34.73 -8.76
C ASN A 595 -12.59 -33.84 -9.96
N MET A 596 -12.20 -34.23 -11.17
CA MET A 596 -12.50 -33.50 -12.41
C MET A 596 -13.99 -33.64 -12.80
N GLY A 597 -14.51 -32.71 -13.61
CA GLY A 597 -15.92 -32.65 -14.01
C GLY A 597 -16.79 -31.82 -13.06
N LYS A 598 -16.17 -30.89 -12.32
CA LYS A 598 -16.84 -29.95 -11.38
C LYS A 598 -17.08 -28.56 -11.97
N ILE A 599 -16.50 -28.31 -13.15
CA ILE A 599 -16.67 -27.10 -13.98
C ILE A 599 -16.98 -27.54 -15.41
N SER A 600 -17.40 -26.63 -16.30
CA SER A 600 -17.81 -26.94 -17.67
C SER A 600 -16.66 -27.38 -18.60
N GLY A 601 -17.05 -27.81 -19.81
CA GLY A 601 -16.14 -28.22 -20.88
C GLY A 601 -15.63 -29.67 -20.75
N ASP A 602 -15.49 -30.39 -21.87
CA ASP A 602 -14.91 -31.75 -21.89
C ASP A 602 -13.40 -31.76 -21.57
N THR A 603 -12.74 -30.61 -21.73
CA THR A 603 -11.30 -30.41 -21.54
C THR A 603 -11.08 -29.10 -20.78
N VAL A 604 -10.25 -29.16 -19.75
CA VAL A 604 -9.78 -27.99 -19.02
C VAL A 604 -8.31 -27.74 -19.30
N SER A 605 -7.93 -26.48 -19.48
CA SER A 605 -6.53 -26.06 -19.48
C SER A 605 -6.09 -25.81 -18.05
N ALA A 606 -4.88 -26.25 -17.68
CA ALA A 606 -4.39 -26.21 -16.32
C ALA A 606 -3.07 -25.44 -16.19
N SER A 607 -2.95 -24.66 -15.11
CA SER A 607 -1.76 -23.86 -14.78
C SER A 607 -1.45 -23.87 -13.29
N TRP A 608 -0.17 -23.77 -12.93
CA TRP A 608 0.24 -23.39 -11.57
C TRP A 608 0.36 -21.87 -11.48
N TYR A 609 -0.28 -21.28 -10.48
CA TYR A 609 -0.13 -19.87 -10.12
C TYR A 609 0.74 -19.74 -8.86
N ASN A 610 1.71 -18.82 -8.90
CA ASN A 610 2.68 -18.55 -7.85
C ASN A 610 2.21 -17.37 -6.97
N PRO A 611 1.70 -17.60 -5.74
CA PRO A 611 1.13 -16.53 -4.90
C PRO A 611 2.15 -15.48 -4.45
N ARG A 612 3.45 -15.78 -4.54
CA ARG A 612 4.55 -14.86 -4.21
C ARG A 612 4.87 -13.87 -5.33
N THR A 613 4.53 -14.18 -6.59
CA THR A 613 5.05 -13.42 -7.75
C THR A 613 4.01 -13.15 -8.85
N GLY A 614 2.76 -13.56 -8.68
CA GLY A 614 1.71 -13.39 -9.70
C GLY A 614 1.91 -14.21 -10.99
N ALA A 615 2.89 -15.13 -11.02
CA ALA A 615 3.27 -15.83 -12.25
C ALA A 615 2.40 -17.08 -12.49
N PHE A 616 1.93 -17.24 -13.73
CA PHE A 616 1.28 -18.46 -14.22
C PHE A 616 2.26 -19.34 -14.99
N THR A 617 2.21 -20.65 -14.74
CA THR A 617 2.98 -21.68 -15.45
C THR A 617 2.00 -22.73 -15.99
N VAL A 618 1.73 -22.71 -17.29
CA VAL A 618 0.84 -23.68 -17.95
C VAL A 618 1.43 -25.10 -17.86
N ILE A 619 0.62 -26.07 -17.43
CA ILE A 619 0.98 -27.50 -17.34
C ILE A 619 0.24 -28.38 -18.35
N GLY A 620 -0.70 -27.81 -19.12
CA GLY A 620 -1.31 -28.42 -20.30
C GLY A 620 -2.81 -28.71 -20.14
N ASP A 621 -3.36 -29.37 -21.15
CA ASP A 621 -4.80 -29.65 -21.27
C ASP A 621 -5.16 -31.06 -20.78
N TYR A 622 -6.21 -31.18 -19.97
CA TYR A 622 -6.64 -32.43 -19.37
C TYR A 622 -8.14 -32.67 -19.58
N LYS A 623 -8.52 -33.92 -19.86
CA LYS A 623 -9.93 -34.32 -19.92
C LYS A 623 -10.61 -34.07 -18.57
N ASN A 624 -11.74 -33.38 -18.59
CA ASN A 624 -12.45 -32.92 -17.40
C ASN A 624 -13.36 -34.02 -16.81
N THR A 625 -12.84 -35.24 -16.60
CA THR A 625 -13.62 -36.38 -16.05
C THR A 625 -12.75 -37.31 -15.21
N GLY A 626 -13.26 -37.75 -14.05
CA GLY A 626 -12.57 -38.70 -13.17
C GLY A 626 -11.56 -38.02 -12.25
N ASN A 627 -10.67 -38.78 -11.62
CA ASN A 627 -9.74 -38.23 -10.62
C ASN A 627 -8.34 -38.04 -11.20
N ARG A 628 -7.66 -36.96 -10.81
CA ARG A 628 -6.31 -36.62 -11.31
C ARG A 628 -5.42 -36.11 -10.19
N ILE A 629 -4.23 -36.69 -10.05
CA ILE A 629 -3.18 -36.18 -9.16
C ILE A 629 -2.49 -34.99 -9.80
N PHE A 630 -2.36 -33.90 -9.04
CA PHE A 630 -1.55 -32.74 -9.37
C PHE A 630 -0.36 -32.63 -8.40
N ASN A 631 0.78 -32.20 -8.92
CA ASN A 631 2.03 -32.04 -8.16
C ASN A 631 2.50 -30.59 -8.27
N PRO A 632 2.46 -29.80 -7.17
CA PRO A 632 3.00 -28.44 -7.16
C PRO A 632 4.51 -28.39 -7.51
N PRO A 633 5.01 -27.29 -8.11
CA PRO A 633 6.41 -27.19 -8.57
C PRO A 633 7.47 -27.27 -7.47
N SER A 634 7.11 -26.94 -6.22
CA SER A 634 7.99 -27.02 -5.05
C SER A 634 7.19 -27.39 -3.80
N LYS A 635 7.87 -27.83 -2.73
CA LYS A 635 7.26 -28.30 -1.47
C LYS A 635 7.87 -27.66 -0.24
N GLY A 636 7.14 -27.72 0.88
CA GLY A 636 7.53 -27.23 2.19
C GLY A 636 6.82 -25.93 2.59
N ARG A 637 7.12 -25.44 3.79
CA ARG A 637 6.60 -24.16 4.26
C ARG A 637 7.13 -23.01 3.39
N GLY A 638 6.33 -21.98 3.14
CA GLY A 638 6.67 -20.89 2.20
C GLY A 638 6.56 -21.26 0.71
N ASN A 639 6.27 -22.52 0.39
CA ASN A 639 6.10 -23.03 -0.97
C ASN A 639 4.62 -23.28 -1.28
N ASP A 640 3.79 -22.30 -0.96
CA ASP A 640 2.37 -22.19 -1.31
C ASP A 640 2.15 -22.09 -2.83
N TRP A 641 1.12 -22.74 -3.37
CA TRP A 641 0.78 -22.75 -4.80
C TRP A 641 -0.74 -22.82 -5.02
N VAL A 642 -1.24 -22.16 -6.06
CA VAL A 642 -2.63 -22.39 -6.54
C VAL A 642 -2.59 -23.18 -7.84
N LEU A 643 -3.31 -24.30 -7.91
CA LEU A 643 -3.70 -24.91 -9.17
C LEU A 643 -4.88 -24.14 -9.74
N VAL A 644 -4.76 -23.70 -10.98
CA VAL A 644 -5.84 -23.05 -11.75
C VAL A 644 -6.26 -24.00 -12.86
N LEU A 645 -7.57 -24.24 -12.96
CA LEU A 645 -8.22 -25.04 -13.99
C LEU A 645 -9.28 -24.18 -14.67
N ASP A 646 -9.19 -24.00 -15.98
CA ASP A 646 -10.16 -23.22 -16.77
C ASP A 646 -10.79 -24.12 -17.84
N ASP A 647 -12.10 -23.98 -18.10
CA ASP A 647 -12.73 -24.57 -19.29
C ASP A 647 -12.02 -24.02 -20.53
N LYS A 648 -11.42 -24.92 -21.32
CA LYS A 648 -10.57 -24.55 -22.46
C LYS A 648 -11.31 -23.73 -23.53
N SER A 649 -12.65 -23.75 -23.55
CA SER A 649 -13.44 -22.93 -24.47
C SER A 649 -13.46 -21.43 -24.10
N LYS A 650 -13.14 -21.06 -22.85
CA LYS A 650 -13.33 -19.70 -22.32
C LYS A 650 -12.20 -18.74 -22.66
N ASN A 651 -10.96 -19.21 -22.63
CA ASN A 651 -9.74 -18.41 -22.89
C ASN A 651 -9.62 -17.17 -21.98
N TYR A 652 -9.63 -17.40 -20.65
CA TYR A 652 -9.26 -16.41 -19.63
C TYR A 652 -7.76 -16.07 -19.64
#